data_AF-A0A291Q601-F1
#
_entry.id   AF-A0A291Q601-F1
#
_cell.length_a   1.000
_cell.length_b   1.000
_cell.length_c   1.000
_cell.angle_alpha   90.00
_cell.angle_beta   90.00
_cell.angle_gamma   90.00
#
_symmetry.space_group_name_H-M   'P 1'
#
loop_
_entity.id
_entity.type
_entity.pdbx_description
1 polymer ?
#
loop_
_entity_poly.entity_id
_entity_poly.type
_entity_poly.pdbx_seq_one_letter_code
_entity_poly.pdbx_strand_id
1 'polypeptide(L)'
;MTAELVRGQNHPLPGTRLEIRVSAGKPVVAGATLGDERGRIHGVAWVAHPGSPTLPGLEVSQQAAADHRLAVDLDAVPDTAHRVSVLLALPVGIGGPVSFSALAAPFVAVTGLDGTGIASYTITDLGAESAVVALELYRRQGAWKVRAVGQGYAGGLAEMLTDQGLPGAAELAGTIDEAVAQGLARSVAAPPPRPADDTRVRTAPQGRTPQVGQGIPSGSQVAPPGGQIAPSSGQAPPAGGQVAPQGSQAAAVSGQEPPQGSQAVPTSGQAVPQGGQAAPTSGQAPSQGGQLNPPGGQPGHTGRADQDQGGAASTSPSPAPLQQPGDSVPTGGPVDYTHPRRRTTAAPPAAPPTPPPPGQAAQPVAGDATGWSMDERLYNQVWGMFEDLARTTAAYRSAVDFADSRREQEIDKALSDPRGRIGGAGDAARDAARAKHADLVGQARATLDRDLAQLAAEADVVEPALPPAFAAWSSPVWHAYRAPMEIPMALRLGDLHLPERIDLRIPMLVRLPLERGLWIDSGKALTNTFTDSAELRRLAVDSAVTHTARLLAAYPAGEFTVHVIDAAGSGAGAFAPLVTSGVLAGPPAAGAEGVSAVLAGLTQRVDLVQMAIRGAAADALPPDLDTAEQLLIVNDFPHGFDDRAVTQLRYLADEGPAVGVHLMMVADREDASEYGPLLDPLWRALLRLTPVPDDHLADPWVGHTWTYEPPPIPAGSRILERILDQVATARRNGGR
;
A
#
# COMPACT_ATOMS: atom_id res chain seq x y z
N MET A 1 -20.54 9.60 9.24
CA MET A 1 -20.11 9.04 10.55
C MET A 1 -20.13 7.53 10.40
N THR A 2 -18.98 6.90 10.62
CA THR A 2 -18.82 5.44 10.64
C THR A 2 -19.48 4.87 11.89
N ALA A 3 -20.20 3.75 11.78
CA ALA A 3 -20.77 3.07 12.94
C ALA A 3 -19.77 2.08 13.55
N GLU A 4 -19.20 2.42 14.72
CA GLU A 4 -18.45 1.44 15.52
C GLU A 4 -19.40 0.33 16.01
N LEU A 5 -19.00 -0.93 15.80
CA LEU A 5 -19.77 -2.12 16.12
C LEU A 5 -19.09 -2.90 17.24
N VAL A 6 -19.87 -3.37 18.21
CA VAL A 6 -19.44 -4.43 19.14
C VAL A 6 -19.85 -5.81 18.64
N ARG A 7 -19.21 -6.86 19.17
CA ARG A 7 -19.45 -8.26 18.77
C ARG A 7 -20.95 -8.62 18.81
N GLY A 8 -21.48 -9.09 17.69
CA GLY A 8 -22.89 -9.45 17.49
C GLY A 8 -23.82 -8.32 17.02
N GLN A 9 -23.36 -7.06 17.04
CA GLN A 9 -24.12 -5.90 16.55
C GLN A 9 -24.30 -5.95 15.03
N ASN A 10 -25.41 -5.38 14.54
CA ASN A 10 -25.78 -5.37 13.13
C ASN A 10 -26.03 -3.92 12.68
N HIS A 11 -25.60 -3.56 11.47
CA HIS A 11 -25.79 -2.23 10.89
C HIS A 11 -26.30 -2.34 9.44
N PRO A 12 -27.22 -1.47 8.98
CA PRO A 12 -27.61 -1.43 7.57
C PRO A 12 -26.45 -1.00 6.67
N LEU A 13 -26.43 -1.50 5.44
CA LEU A 13 -25.50 -1.06 4.41
C LEU A 13 -26.23 -0.05 3.50
N PRO A 14 -25.68 1.16 3.26
CA PRO A 14 -26.33 2.21 2.47
C PRO A 14 -26.25 1.97 0.95
N GLY A 15 -25.41 1.02 0.52
CA GLY A 15 -25.21 0.64 -0.87
C GLY A 15 -24.67 -0.79 -0.97
N THR A 16 -24.61 -1.29 -2.19
CA THR A 16 -24.23 -2.67 -2.54
C THR A 16 -22.75 -2.81 -2.92
N ARG A 17 -22.16 -1.74 -3.45
CA ARG A 17 -20.72 -1.64 -3.75
C ARG A 17 -19.97 -1.07 -2.56
N LEU A 18 -19.06 -1.89 -2.03
CA LEU A 18 -18.40 -1.71 -0.74
C LEU A 18 -16.94 -2.12 -0.83
N GLU A 19 -16.16 -1.64 0.14
CA GLU A 19 -14.78 -2.04 0.36
C GLU A 19 -14.63 -2.45 1.83
N ILE A 20 -13.91 -3.54 2.08
CA ILE A 20 -13.63 -4.02 3.44
C ILE A 20 -12.12 -3.95 3.65
N ARG A 21 -11.70 -3.08 4.55
CA ARG A 21 -10.32 -2.94 5.00
C ARG A 21 -10.09 -3.75 6.26
N VAL A 22 -8.92 -4.37 6.36
CA VAL A 22 -8.47 -5.13 7.52
C VAL A 22 -7.07 -4.64 7.88
N SER A 23 -6.80 -4.46 9.17
CA SER A 23 -5.47 -4.15 9.71
C SER A 23 -5.17 -5.03 10.92
N ALA A 24 -4.09 -5.82 10.86
CA ALA A 24 -3.73 -6.82 11.87
C ALA A 24 -2.30 -6.66 12.43
N GLY A 25 -1.50 -5.73 11.89
CA GLY A 25 -0.16 -5.39 12.40
C GLY A 25 0.94 -6.45 12.19
N LYS A 26 0.58 -7.67 11.78
CA LYS A 26 1.48 -8.72 11.26
C LYS A 26 0.82 -9.41 10.06
N PRO A 27 1.57 -10.04 9.15
CA PRO A 27 0.99 -10.78 8.04
C PRO A 27 -0.07 -11.79 8.45
N VAL A 28 -1.32 -11.53 8.06
CA VAL A 28 -2.45 -12.46 8.13
C VAL A 28 -2.88 -12.83 6.71
N VAL A 29 -3.56 -13.96 6.57
CA VAL A 29 -4.33 -14.33 5.39
C VAL A 29 -5.72 -13.72 5.53
N ALA A 30 -6.18 -12.99 4.50
CA ALA A 30 -7.58 -12.59 4.38
C ALA A 30 -8.26 -13.33 3.24
N GLY A 31 -9.52 -13.71 3.44
CA GLY A 31 -10.38 -14.34 2.45
C GLY A 31 -11.84 -14.07 2.76
N ALA A 32 -12.74 -14.58 1.93
CA ALA A 32 -14.18 -14.46 2.18
C ALA A 32 -14.98 -15.62 1.57
N THR A 33 -16.06 -16.01 2.23
CA THR A 33 -16.91 -17.14 1.82
C THR A 33 -18.33 -16.69 1.51
N LEU A 34 -18.84 -17.15 0.37
CA LEU A 34 -20.25 -17.06 0.03
C LEU A 34 -21.01 -18.20 0.71
N GLY A 35 -22.19 -17.92 1.26
CA GLY A 35 -23.03 -18.93 1.92
C GLY A 35 -24.52 -18.79 1.64
N ASP A 36 -25.25 -19.89 1.77
CA ASP A 36 -26.72 -19.94 1.64
C ASP A 36 -27.46 -19.16 2.76
N GLU A 37 -28.79 -19.21 2.79
CA GLU A 37 -29.61 -18.60 3.87
C GLU A 37 -29.20 -19.06 5.28
N ARG A 38 -28.61 -20.25 5.40
CA ARG A 38 -28.15 -20.88 6.64
C ARG A 38 -26.67 -20.65 6.91
N GLY A 39 -25.95 -19.96 6.02
CA GLY A 39 -24.52 -19.69 6.09
C GLY A 39 -23.62 -20.85 5.62
N ARG A 40 -24.16 -21.84 4.89
CA ARG A 40 -23.39 -22.99 4.39
C ARG A 40 -22.75 -22.72 3.04
N ILE A 41 -21.52 -23.21 2.88
CA ILE A 41 -20.76 -23.18 1.62
C ILE A 41 -21.04 -24.47 0.84
N HIS A 42 -21.36 -24.35 -0.46
CA HIS A 42 -21.70 -25.52 -1.31
C HIS A 42 -20.52 -26.16 -2.06
N GLY A 43 -19.33 -25.55 -2.04
CA GLY A 43 -18.12 -26.10 -2.64
C GLY A 43 -16.99 -25.07 -2.68
N VAL A 44 -15.77 -25.48 -3.05
CA VAL A 44 -14.58 -24.63 -3.02
C VAL A 44 -14.69 -23.37 -3.88
N ALA A 45 -15.45 -23.43 -4.98
CA ALA A 45 -15.74 -22.28 -5.86
C ALA A 45 -16.69 -21.22 -5.25
N TRP A 46 -16.98 -21.31 -3.95
CA TRP A 46 -17.69 -20.29 -3.15
C TRP A 46 -16.77 -19.65 -2.10
N VAL A 47 -15.44 -19.89 -2.18
CA VAL A 47 -14.41 -19.34 -1.30
C VAL A 47 -13.44 -18.48 -2.10
N ALA A 48 -13.34 -17.18 -1.78
CA ALA A 48 -12.30 -16.29 -2.29
C ALA A 48 -11.12 -16.30 -1.30
N HIS A 49 -9.91 -16.57 -1.81
CA HIS A 49 -8.69 -16.74 -1.01
C HIS A 49 -7.44 -16.42 -1.84
N PRO A 50 -6.23 -16.29 -1.26
CA PRO A 50 -5.03 -15.89 -2.02
C PRO A 50 -4.75 -16.67 -3.33
N GLY A 51 -4.91 -18.00 -3.30
CA GLY A 51 -4.77 -18.86 -4.49
C GLY A 51 -5.98 -18.90 -5.45
N SER A 52 -7.08 -18.23 -5.13
CA SER A 52 -8.27 -18.03 -5.99
C SER A 52 -8.97 -16.72 -5.56
N PRO A 53 -8.39 -15.56 -5.92
CA PRO A 53 -8.74 -14.27 -5.30
C PRO A 53 -10.12 -13.73 -5.68
N THR A 54 -10.68 -14.16 -6.82
CA THR A 54 -11.87 -13.58 -7.45
C THR A 54 -13.07 -14.52 -7.44
N LEU A 55 -14.23 -14.02 -7.02
CA LEU A 55 -15.56 -14.60 -7.22
C LEU A 55 -16.51 -13.53 -7.80
N PRO A 56 -17.69 -13.91 -8.33
CA PRO A 56 -18.68 -12.93 -8.76
C PRO A 56 -19.08 -12.00 -7.61
N GLY A 57 -18.79 -10.71 -7.77
CA GLY A 57 -19.05 -9.67 -6.76
C GLY A 57 -18.10 -9.65 -5.56
N LEU A 58 -16.95 -10.33 -5.60
CA LEU A 58 -16.03 -10.41 -4.46
C LEU A 58 -14.57 -10.63 -4.91
N GLU A 59 -13.65 -9.81 -4.41
CA GLU A 59 -12.21 -9.89 -4.68
C GLU A 59 -11.41 -9.75 -3.38
N VAL A 60 -10.37 -10.58 -3.21
CA VAL A 60 -9.49 -10.60 -2.01
C VAL A 60 -8.01 -10.59 -2.40
N SER A 61 -7.14 -10.23 -1.44
CA SER A 61 -5.68 -10.18 -1.62
C SER A 61 -5.08 -11.53 -2.03
N GLN A 62 -4.12 -11.51 -2.96
CA GLN A 62 -3.34 -12.68 -3.41
C GLN A 62 -2.19 -13.07 -2.47
N GLN A 63 -1.98 -12.35 -1.36
CA GLN A 63 -0.88 -12.58 -0.44
C GLN A 63 -1.27 -12.36 1.04
N ALA A 64 -0.50 -12.93 1.96
CA ALA A 64 -0.60 -12.60 3.37
C ALA A 64 0.06 -11.23 3.64
N ALA A 65 -0.64 -10.35 4.35
CA ALA A 65 -0.24 -8.95 4.56
C ALA A 65 -0.70 -8.45 5.93
N ALA A 66 -0.05 -7.39 6.44
CA ALA A 66 -0.48 -6.75 7.70
C ALA A 66 -1.81 -5.99 7.53
N ASP A 67 -2.06 -5.50 6.31
CA ASP A 67 -3.27 -4.80 5.91
C ASP A 67 -3.86 -5.46 4.64
N HIS A 68 -5.19 -5.54 4.55
CA HIS A 68 -5.90 -6.08 3.38
C HIS A 68 -7.02 -5.15 2.92
N ARG A 69 -7.33 -5.26 1.63
CA ARG A 69 -8.48 -4.65 0.98
C ARG A 69 -9.25 -5.76 0.27
N LEU A 70 -10.54 -5.91 0.57
CA LEU A 70 -11.45 -6.78 -0.16
C LEU A 70 -12.47 -5.88 -0.87
N ALA A 71 -12.63 -6.06 -2.18
CA ALA A 71 -13.66 -5.35 -2.95
C ALA A 71 -14.93 -6.20 -3.01
N VAL A 72 -16.09 -5.58 -2.82
CA VAL A 72 -17.38 -6.29 -2.78
C VAL A 72 -18.42 -5.53 -3.62
N ASP A 73 -19.06 -6.24 -4.55
CA ASP A 73 -20.23 -5.76 -5.29
C ASP A 73 -21.40 -6.73 -5.04
N LEU A 74 -22.23 -6.40 -4.05
CA LEU A 74 -23.34 -7.22 -3.57
C LEU A 74 -24.50 -7.36 -4.59
N ASP A 75 -24.45 -6.64 -5.72
CA ASP A 75 -25.37 -6.86 -6.87
C ASP A 75 -24.78 -7.83 -7.91
N ALA A 76 -23.47 -8.12 -7.86
CA ALA A 76 -22.80 -9.11 -8.70
C ALA A 76 -22.57 -10.47 -7.98
N VAL A 77 -22.81 -10.52 -6.66
CA VAL A 77 -22.90 -11.77 -5.89
C VAL A 77 -24.11 -12.59 -6.37
N PRO A 78 -24.00 -13.92 -6.60
CA PRO A 78 -25.11 -14.72 -7.11
C PRO A 78 -26.31 -14.74 -6.15
N ASP A 79 -27.55 -14.64 -6.65
CA ASP A 79 -28.79 -14.63 -5.84
C ASP A 79 -28.97 -15.86 -4.91
N THR A 80 -28.24 -16.95 -5.15
CA THR A 80 -28.21 -18.12 -4.25
C THR A 80 -27.42 -17.85 -2.96
N ALA A 81 -26.44 -16.95 -2.99
CA ALA A 81 -25.67 -16.53 -1.82
C ALA A 81 -26.41 -15.44 -1.04
N HIS A 82 -26.66 -15.70 0.23
CA HIS A 82 -27.37 -14.82 1.15
C HIS A 82 -26.47 -14.24 2.25
N ARG A 83 -25.22 -14.71 2.31
CA ARG A 83 -24.18 -14.31 3.26
C ARG A 83 -22.82 -14.21 2.56
N VAL A 84 -22.04 -13.20 2.93
CA VAL A 84 -20.61 -13.07 2.63
C VAL A 84 -19.89 -12.96 3.97
N SER A 85 -19.05 -13.94 4.32
CA SER A 85 -18.34 -13.98 5.60
C SER A 85 -16.87 -13.64 5.38
N VAL A 86 -16.34 -12.64 6.08
CA VAL A 86 -14.92 -12.25 5.98
C VAL A 86 -14.10 -13.08 6.96
N LEU A 87 -13.06 -13.74 6.43
CA LEU A 87 -12.22 -14.70 7.12
C LEU A 87 -10.80 -14.13 7.28
N LEU A 88 -10.23 -14.25 8.47
CA LEU A 88 -8.81 -14.00 8.74
C LEU A 88 -8.15 -15.27 9.28
N ALA A 89 -6.91 -15.55 8.91
CA ALA A 89 -6.12 -16.66 9.44
C ALA A 89 -4.63 -16.30 9.55
N LEU A 90 -3.90 -16.99 10.41
CA LEU A 90 -2.44 -16.83 10.55
C LEU A 90 -1.71 -17.76 9.55
N PRO A 91 -0.69 -17.27 8.81
CA PRO A 91 0.08 -18.12 7.89
C PRO A 91 0.78 -19.28 8.60
N VAL A 92 0.57 -20.50 8.13
CA VAL A 92 1.20 -21.70 8.69
C VAL A 92 2.66 -21.81 8.20
N GLY A 93 3.64 -21.60 9.10
CA GLY A 93 5.06 -21.64 8.73
C GLY A 93 6.04 -21.50 9.90
N ILE A 94 7.32 -21.66 9.63
CA ILE A 94 8.40 -21.55 10.64
C ILE A 94 8.62 -20.07 10.98
N GLY A 95 8.40 -19.70 12.25
CA GLY A 95 8.66 -18.35 12.77
C GLY A 95 7.44 -17.41 12.79
N GLY A 96 6.30 -17.84 12.23
CA GLY A 96 5.03 -17.09 12.34
C GLY A 96 4.41 -17.13 13.74
N PRO A 97 3.51 -16.18 14.08
CA PRO A 97 2.71 -16.26 15.29
C PRO A 97 1.70 -17.42 15.20
N VAL A 98 1.59 -18.22 16.26
CA VAL A 98 0.74 -19.42 16.28
C VAL A 98 -0.72 -19.16 16.71
N SER A 99 -1.01 -17.99 17.27
CA SER A 99 -2.35 -17.59 17.70
C SER A 99 -2.49 -16.06 17.76
N PHE A 100 -3.73 -15.56 17.65
CA PHE A 100 -4.04 -14.14 17.55
C PHE A 100 -3.72 -13.34 18.84
N SER A 101 -3.57 -13.99 19.99
CA SER A 101 -3.09 -13.34 21.23
C SER A 101 -1.65 -12.80 21.15
N ALA A 102 -0.88 -13.19 20.13
CA ALA A 102 0.46 -12.66 19.86
C ALA A 102 0.47 -11.51 18.82
N LEU A 103 -0.69 -10.98 18.44
CA LEU A 103 -0.89 -9.84 17.52
C LEU A 103 -1.58 -8.68 18.24
N ALA A 104 -1.62 -7.51 17.58
CA ALA A 104 -2.62 -6.50 17.91
C ALA A 104 -4.02 -7.02 17.55
N ALA A 105 -5.06 -6.57 18.28
CA ALA A 105 -6.44 -6.93 17.99
C ALA A 105 -6.80 -6.51 16.54
N PRO A 106 -7.17 -7.44 15.64
CA PRO A 106 -7.42 -7.09 14.25
C PRO A 106 -8.58 -6.09 14.11
N PHE A 107 -8.35 -5.02 13.37
CA PHE A 107 -9.34 -4.01 13.05
C PHE A 107 -9.92 -4.26 11.66
N VAL A 108 -11.23 -4.07 11.51
CA VAL A 108 -11.92 -4.20 10.22
C VAL A 108 -12.86 -3.01 10.01
N ALA A 109 -12.78 -2.37 8.85
CA ALA A 109 -13.64 -1.26 8.45
C ALA A 109 -14.34 -1.54 7.12
N VAL A 110 -15.64 -1.30 7.06
CA VAL A 110 -16.44 -1.32 5.84
C VAL A 110 -16.64 0.11 5.36
N THR A 111 -16.24 0.42 4.13
CA THR A 111 -16.37 1.74 3.51
C THR A 111 -17.16 1.66 2.20
N GLY A 112 -17.64 2.81 1.72
CA GLY A 112 -18.01 2.97 0.32
C GLY A 112 -16.78 2.98 -0.61
N LEU A 113 -17.01 2.93 -1.92
CA LEU A 113 -15.96 3.05 -2.96
C LEU A 113 -15.29 4.44 -3.01
N ASP A 114 -15.87 5.41 -2.31
CA ASP A 114 -15.39 6.77 -2.08
C ASP A 114 -14.52 6.90 -0.81
N GLY A 115 -14.35 5.81 -0.05
CA GLY A 115 -13.69 5.81 1.25
C GLY A 115 -14.58 6.24 2.42
N THR A 116 -15.86 6.58 2.20
CA THR A 116 -16.77 6.96 3.28
C THR A 116 -16.99 5.76 4.22
N GLY A 117 -16.54 5.88 5.46
CA GLY A 117 -16.71 4.83 6.48
C GLY A 117 -18.18 4.58 6.81
N ILE A 118 -18.60 3.32 6.70
CA ILE A 118 -19.97 2.86 6.98
C ILE A 118 -20.01 2.19 8.34
N ALA A 119 -19.11 1.24 8.61
CA ALA A 119 -19.00 0.56 9.89
C ALA A 119 -17.55 0.16 10.21
N SER A 120 -17.22 0.01 11.49
CA SER A 120 -15.91 -0.46 11.96
C SER A 120 -16.05 -1.45 13.11
N TYR A 121 -15.10 -2.36 13.27
CA TYR A 121 -15.08 -3.37 14.32
C TYR A 121 -13.64 -3.76 14.69
N THR A 122 -13.29 -3.64 15.97
CA THR A 122 -12.05 -4.17 16.55
C THR A 122 -12.32 -5.54 17.17
N ILE A 123 -11.62 -6.58 16.69
CA ILE A 123 -11.82 -7.96 17.17
C ILE A 123 -11.03 -8.19 18.47
N THR A 124 -11.68 -7.93 19.60
CA THR A 124 -11.16 -8.25 20.94
C THR A 124 -11.34 -9.73 21.29
N ASP A 125 -10.77 -10.13 22.44
CA ASP A 125 -11.02 -11.42 23.09
C ASP A 125 -10.55 -12.67 22.31
N LEU A 126 -9.54 -12.50 21.45
CA LEU A 126 -8.82 -13.60 20.80
C LEU A 126 -7.66 -14.09 21.69
N GLY A 127 -7.62 -15.39 21.94
CA GLY A 127 -6.67 -16.09 22.79
C GLY A 127 -5.85 -17.11 22.01
N ALA A 128 -6.29 -18.37 22.01
CA ALA A 128 -5.59 -19.50 21.39
C ALA A 128 -5.92 -19.69 19.89
N GLU A 129 -6.81 -18.85 19.35
CA GLU A 129 -7.35 -18.99 18.01
C GLU A 129 -6.35 -18.58 16.92
N SER A 130 -6.35 -19.31 15.81
CA SER A 130 -5.45 -19.15 14.67
C SER A 130 -6.19 -18.75 13.37
N ALA A 131 -7.52 -18.82 13.39
CA ALA A 131 -8.39 -18.21 12.39
C ALA A 131 -9.61 -17.54 13.05
N VAL A 132 -10.27 -16.60 12.36
CA VAL A 132 -11.43 -15.86 12.85
C VAL A 132 -12.36 -15.40 11.72
N VAL A 133 -13.68 -15.61 11.90
CA VAL A 133 -14.71 -14.91 11.11
C VAL A 133 -14.87 -13.51 11.71
N ALA A 134 -14.39 -12.51 10.98
CA ALA A 134 -14.37 -11.12 11.43
C ALA A 134 -15.78 -10.51 11.44
N LEU A 135 -16.42 -10.48 10.27
CA LEU A 135 -17.76 -9.95 10.06
C LEU A 135 -18.52 -10.73 8.99
N GLU A 136 -19.84 -10.55 8.97
CA GLU A 136 -20.75 -11.09 7.95
C GLU A 136 -21.50 -9.94 7.27
N LEU A 137 -21.54 -9.93 5.94
CA LEU A 137 -22.58 -9.22 5.19
C LEU A 137 -23.71 -10.21 4.92
N TYR A 138 -24.96 -9.86 5.20
CA TYR A 138 -26.10 -10.76 5.05
C TYR A 138 -27.35 -10.06 4.51
N ARG A 139 -28.10 -10.75 3.65
CA ARG A 139 -29.33 -10.24 3.01
C ARG A 139 -30.54 -10.58 3.88
N ARG A 140 -31.38 -9.59 4.21
CA ARG A 140 -32.62 -9.78 4.97
C ARG A 140 -33.72 -8.85 4.45
N GLN A 141 -34.81 -9.44 3.95
CA GLN A 141 -35.93 -8.72 3.33
C GLN A 141 -35.45 -7.84 2.14
N GLY A 142 -34.63 -8.40 1.27
CA GLY A 142 -34.04 -7.73 0.10
C GLY A 142 -32.83 -6.85 0.40
N ALA A 143 -32.80 -6.17 1.56
CA ALA A 143 -31.70 -5.28 1.96
C ALA A 143 -30.50 -6.04 2.57
N TRP A 144 -29.29 -5.57 2.28
CA TRP A 144 -28.05 -6.06 2.87
C TRP A 144 -27.71 -5.34 4.19
N LYS A 145 -27.06 -6.07 5.11
CA LYS A 145 -26.62 -5.59 6.43
C LYS A 145 -25.27 -6.18 6.78
N VAL A 146 -24.44 -5.44 7.52
CA VAL A 146 -23.20 -5.96 8.14
C VAL A 146 -23.46 -6.38 9.57
N ARG A 147 -22.75 -7.41 10.05
CA ARG A 147 -22.74 -7.90 11.42
C ARG A 147 -21.31 -8.14 11.89
N ALA A 148 -20.93 -7.58 13.03
CA ALA A 148 -19.67 -7.93 13.70
C ALA A 148 -19.79 -9.33 14.32
N VAL A 149 -18.82 -10.22 14.09
CA VAL A 149 -18.92 -11.64 14.51
C VAL A 149 -17.81 -12.04 15.48
N GLY A 150 -16.55 -11.82 15.11
CA GLY A 150 -15.39 -12.13 15.96
C GLY A 150 -15.38 -13.57 16.48
N GLN A 151 -15.75 -14.54 15.66
CA GLN A 151 -15.75 -15.96 16.05
C GLN A 151 -14.42 -16.58 15.63
N GLY A 152 -13.53 -16.76 16.61
CA GLY A 152 -12.25 -17.42 16.41
C GLY A 152 -12.34 -18.95 16.46
N TYR A 153 -11.34 -19.61 15.89
CA TYR A 153 -11.19 -21.06 15.78
C TYR A 153 -9.75 -21.47 16.13
N ALA A 154 -9.58 -22.48 16.98
CA ALA A 154 -8.28 -22.94 17.45
C ALA A 154 -7.62 -23.91 16.46
N GLY A 155 -8.41 -24.75 15.81
CA GLY A 155 -8.03 -25.59 14.66
C GLY A 155 -7.93 -24.82 13.34
N GLY A 156 -7.89 -23.47 13.40
CA GLY A 156 -7.58 -22.60 12.29
C GLY A 156 -8.55 -22.68 11.11
N LEU A 157 -8.01 -22.50 9.92
CA LEU A 157 -8.77 -22.37 8.67
C LEU A 157 -9.58 -23.64 8.34
N ALA A 158 -9.03 -24.83 8.63
CA ALA A 158 -9.71 -26.10 8.41
C ALA A 158 -10.94 -26.28 9.32
N GLU A 159 -10.84 -25.90 10.61
CA GLU A 159 -11.97 -25.94 11.56
C GLU A 159 -13.05 -24.93 11.14
N MET A 160 -12.66 -23.69 10.83
CA MET A 160 -13.56 -22.62 10.41
C MET A 160 -14.36 -22.96 9.13
N LEU A 161 -13.70 -23.52 8.11
CA LEU A 161 -14.38 -23.96 6.89
C LEU A 161 -15.27 -25.19 7.12
N THR A 162 -14.94 -26.04 8.09
CA THR A 162 -15.77 -27.20 8.48
C THR A 162 -17.05 -26.75 9.19
N ASP A 163 -16.98 -25.75 10.08
CA ASP A 163 -18.15 -25.14 10.75
C ASP A 163 -19.10 -24.47 9.73
N GLN A 164 -18.54 -23.81 8.71
CA GLN A 164 -19.27 -23.28 7.55
C GLN A 164 -19.76 -24.38 6.57
N GLY A 165 -19.52 -25.66 6.89
CA GLY A 165 -20.12 -26.82 6.23
C GLY A 165 -19.48 -27.21 4.89
N LEU A 166 -18.30 -26.70 4.55
CA LEU A 166 -17.63 -26.97 3.28
C LEU A 166 -17.15 -28.43 3.16
N PRO A 167 -17.59 -29.20 2.14
CA PRO A 167 -16.96 -30.48 1.81
C PRO A 167 -15.51 -30.27 1.36
N GLY A 168 -14.58 -31.04 1.92
CA GLY A 168 -13.14 -30.89 1.61
C GLY A 168 -12.44 -29.73 2.35
N ALA A 169 -13.03 -29.19 3.43
CA ALA A 169 -12.50 -28.04 4.18
C ALA A 169 -10.99 -28.11 4.50
N ALA A 170 -10.48 -29.28 4.91
CA ALA A 170 -9.06 -29.47 5.22
C ALA A 170 -8.15 -29.47 3.97
N GLU A 171 -8.65 -29.96 2.83
CA GLU A 171 -7.92 -29.96 1.55
C GLU A 171 -7.81 -28.52 1.01
N LEU A 172 -8.91 -27.74 1.08
CA LEU A 172 -8.89 -26.33 0.72
C LEU A 172 -8.02 -25.50 1.67
N ALA A 173 -8.09 -25.75 2.99
CA ALA A 173 -7.21 -25.07 3.95
C ALA A 173 -5.73 -25.31 3.62
N GLY A 174 -5.32 -26.56 3.38
CA GLY A 174 -3.96 -26.89 2.94
C GLY A 174 -3.58 -26.23 1.61
N THR A 175 -4.52 -26.08 0.68
CA THR A 175 -4.32 -25.38 -0.60
C THR A 175 -4.12 -23.88 -0.39
N ILE A 176 -4.82 -23.27 0.57
CA ILE A 176 -4.68 -21.86 0.96
C ILE A 176 -3.33 -21.64 1.65
N ASP A 177 -2.98 -22.49 2.62
CA ASP A 177 -1.71 -22.43 3.34
C ASP A 177 -0.52 -22.63 2.38
N GLU A 178 -0.60 -23.55 1.42
CA GLU A 178 0.43 -23.72 0.40
C GLU A 178 0.52 -22.51 -0.54
N ALA A 179 -0.59 -21.98 -1.06
CA ALA A 179 -0.57 -20.78 -1.91
C ALA A 179 0.04 -19.56 -1.19
N VAL A 180 -0.27 -19.41 0.11
CA VAL A 180 0.31 -18.38 0.98
C VAL A 180 1.79 -18.63 1.24
N ALA A 181 2.22 -19.87 1.50
CA ALA A 181 3.63 -20.22 1.68
C ALA A 181 4.44 -20.02 0.38
N GLN A 182 3.88 -20.34 -0.79
CA GLN A 182 4.47 -20.05 -2.10
C GLN A 182 4.51 -18.54 -2.40
N GLY A 183 3.58 -17.75 -1.86
CA GLY A 183 3.67 -16.28 -1.84
C GLY A 183 4.83 -15.80 -0.97
N LEU A 184 4.83 -16.18 0.31
CA LEU A 184 5.85 -15.79 1.30
C LEU A 184 7.26 -16.22 0.87
N ALA A 185 7.41 -17.38 0.25
CA ALA A 185 8.70 -17.85 -0.29
C ALA A 185 9.19 -16.97 -1.45
N ARG A 186 8.29 -16.50 -2.34
CA ARG A 186 8.66 -15.53 -3.39
C ARG A 186 9.06 -14.18 -2.80
N SER A 187 8.49 -13.78 -1.67
CA SER A 187 8.88 -12.56 -0.93
C SER A 187 10.20 -12.69 -0.14
N VAL A 188 10.81 -13.88 -0.04
CA VAL A 188 11.97 -14.17 0.82
C VAL A 188 13.15 -14.84 0.08
N ALA A 189 12.94 -15.36 -1.13
CA ALA A 189 13.95 -16.08 -1.89
C ALA A 189 15.03 -15.17 -2.51
N ALA A 190 16.08 -14.90 -1.73
CA ALA A 190 17.35 -14.41 -2.27
C ALA A 190 17.94 -15.42 -3.30
N PRO A 191 18.73 -14.97 -4.30
CA PRO A 191 19.28 -15.85 -5.33
C PRO A 191 20.14 -16.99 -4.74
N PRO A 192 20.08 -18.21 -5.31
CA PRO A 192 20.91 -19.31 -4.83
C PRO A 192 22.40 -18.98 -5.04
N PRO A 193 23.27 -19.22 -4.04
CA PRO A 193 24.69 -18.89 -4.15
C PRO A 193 25.33 -19.76 -5.23
N ARG A 194 25.77 -19.13 -6.33
CA ARG A 194 26.51 -19.79 -7.41
C ARG A 194 27.75 -20.48 -6.81
N PRO A 195 27.98 -21.79 -7.04
CA PRO A 195 29.22 -22.43 -6.63
C PRO A 195 30.39 -21.78 -7.35
N ALA A 196 31.46 -21.48 -6.62
CA ALA A 196 32.66 -20.86 -7.19
C ALA A 196 33.38 -21.87 -8.11
N ASP A 197 33.24 -21.69 -9.42
CA ASP A 197 33.82 -22.60 -10.41
C ASP A 197 35.32 -22.29 -10.62
N ASP A 198 36.16 -23.32 -10.49
CA ASP A 198 37.56 -23.13 -10.11
C ASP A 198 38.49 -22.87 -11.30
N THR A 199 39.11 -21.69 -11.30
CA THR A 199 40.41 -21.34 -11.91
C THR A 199 40.78 -22.03 -13.25
N ARG A 200 40.26 -21.52 -14.38
CA ARG A 200 40.89 -21.72 -15.70
C ARG A 200 41.58 -20.46 -16.22
N VAL A 201 42.86 -20.33 -15.88
CA VAL A 201 43.77 -19.37 -16.52
C VAL A 201 43.86 -19.65 -18.03
N ARG A 202 43.40 -18.69 -18.86
CA ARG A 202 43.58 -18.72 -20.33
C ARG A 202 44.34 -17.47 -20.77
N THR A 203 45.66 -17.58 -20.84
CA THR A 203 46.57 -16.49 -21.24
C THR A 203 46.33 -16.06 -22.70
N ALA A 204 46.03 -14.77 -22.91
CA ALA A 204 45.94 -14.17 -24.23
C ALA A 204 47.32 -13.63 -24.70
N PRO A 205 47.70 -13.82 -25.98
CA PRO A 205 48.93 -13.23 -26.53
C PRO A 205 48.73 -11.76 -26.87
N GLN A 206 49.65 -10.89 -26.44
CA GLN A 206 49.64 -9.46 -26.81
C GLN A 206 50.21 -9.22 -28.22
N GLY A 207 49.70 -8.19 -28.90
CA GLY A 207 50.09 -7.82 -30.26
C GLY A 207 51.48 -7.19 -30.38
N ARG A 208 51.98 -7.08 -31.62
CA ARG A 208 53.26 -6.42 -31.95
C ARG A 208 53.04 -5.06 -32.61
N THR A 209 53.83 -4.07 -32.22
CA THR A 209 54.04 -2.82 -32.97
C THR A 209 55.03 -3.02 -34.13
N PRO A 210 54.96 -2.21 -35.21
CA PRO A 210 55.80 -2.40 -36.41
C PRO A 210 57.14 -1.64 -36.33
N GLN A 211 58.20 -2.18 -36.95
CA GLN A 211 59.39 -1.39 -37.27
C GLN A 211 60.12 -1.85 -38.56
N VAL A 212 60.73 -0.88 -39.22
CA VAL A 212 61.36 -0.85 -40.56
C VAL A 212 62.47 -1.89 -40.79
N GLY A 213 62.58 -2.45 -42.02
CA GLY A 213 63.88 -2.96 -42.51
C GLY A 213 63.91 -3.91 -43.73
N GLN A 214 64.10 -3.36 -44.94
CA GLN A 214 64.81 -3.92 -46.12
C GLN A 214 64.43 -5.31 -46.72
N GLY A 215 64.39 -5.41 -48.06
CA GLY A 215 64.45 -6.72 -48.78
C GLY A 215 63.59 -6.84 -50.05
N ILE A 216 64.17 -6.58 -51.23
CA ILE A 216 63.59 -6.80 -52.58
C ILE A 216 64.43 -7.91 -53.24
N PRO A 217 63.84 -8.95 -53.90
CA PRO A 217 63.59 -8.86 -55.36
C PRO A 217 62.44 -9.70 -55.97
N SER A 218 61.97 -9.23 -57.15
CA SER A 218 61.21 -9.94 -58.21
C SER A 218 59.79 -10.45 -57.84
N GLY A 219 58.75 -10.41 -58.69
CA GLY A 219 58.49 -9.89 -60.05
C GLY A 219 57.02 -10.29 -60.39
N SER A 220 56.25 -9.68 -61.31
CA SER A 220 56.54 -8.81 -62.46
C SER A 220 55.35 -7.87 -62.76
N GLN A 221 55.41 -7.13 -63.88
CA GLN A 221 54.38 -6.19 -64.41
C GLN A 221 53.07 -6.93 -64.81
N VAL A 222 51.90 -6.28 -65.02
CA VAL A 222 51.51 -5.31 -66.09
C VAL A 222 50.32 -4.40 -65.65
N ALA A 223 50.06 -3.31 -66.37
CA ALA A 223 49.13 -2.21 -66.02
C ALA A 223 47.94 -2.04 -67.04
N PRO A 224 47.15 -0.93 -67.11
CA PRO A 224 45.68 -0.95 -67.34
C PRO A 224 45.22 -0.66 -68.80
N PRO A 225 43.89 -0.76 -69.09
CA PRO A 225 42.98 0.41 -69.22
C PRO A 225 41.55 0.16 -68.63
N GLY A 226 40.54 1.05 -68.68
CA GLY A 226 40.45 2.48 -69.05
C GLY A 226 39.13 2.87 -69.76
N GLY A 227 38.38 3.87 -69.25
CA GLY A 227 37.08 4.36 -69.76
C GLY A 227 35.86 3.71 -69.07
N GLN A 228 34.79 4.38 -68.61
CA GLN A 228 33.86 5.40 -69.18
C GLN A 228 32.78 4.86 -70.15
N ILE A 229 31.49 5.02 -69.79
CA ILE A 229 30.33 5.56 -70.59
C ILE A 229 28.97 5.21 -69.91
N ALA A 230 27.89 5.92 -70.28
CA ALA A 230 26.57 6.00 -69.62
C ALA A 230 25.49 5.00 -70.16
N PRO A 231 24.26 4.92 -69.59
CA PRO A 231 23.36 3.77 -69.75
C PRO A 231 22.20 3.92 -70.75
N SER A 232 21.70 2.77 -71.22
CA SER A 232 20.47 2.53 -72.03
C SER A 232 20.26 1.00 -72.12
N SER A 233 19.10 0.38 -72.39
CA SER A 233 17.67 0.74 -72.46
C SER A 233 16.85 -0.51 -72.84
N GLY A 234 15.53 -0.55 -72.59
CA GLY A 234 14.58 -1.57 -73.09
C GLY A 234 14.00 -2.45 -71.96
N GLN A 235 12.72 -2.42 -71.61
CA GLN A 235 11.43 -2.61 -72.33
C GLN A 235 10.84 -4.03 -72.17
N ALA A 236 9.55 -4.09 -71.83
CA ALA A 236 8.72 -5.28 -71.60
C ALA A 236 7.92 -5.62 -72.92
N PRO A 237 6.69 -6.18 -72.98
CA PRO A 237 5.66 -6.58 -71.98
C PRO A 237 5.11 -8.02 -72.28
N PRO A 238 3.82 -8.42 -72.04
CA PRO A 238 2.73 -7.98 -71.13
C PRO A 238 2.37 -9.13 -70.14
N ALA A 239 1.18 -9.34 -69.51
CA ALA A 239 -0.15 -8.70 -69.39
C ALA A 239 -0.78 -9.13 -68.03
N GLY A 240 -1.89 -8.57 -67.52
CA GLY A 240 -2.60 -7.33 -67.87
C GLY A 240 -4.00 -7.22 -67.21
N GLY A 241 -4.41 -5.99 -66.85
CA GLY A 241 -5.80 -5.59 -66.49
C GLY A 241 -6.26 -5.93 -65.05
N GLN A 242 -6.97 -5.07 -64.31
CA GLN A 242 -7.48 -3.69 -64.50
C GLN A 242 -7.43 -2.95 -63.11
N VAL A 243 -7.86 -1.71 -62.83
CA VAL A 243 -8.76 -0.70 -63.47
C VAL A 243 -8.12 0.72 -63.26
N ALA A 244 -8.82 1.80 -63.62
CA ALA A 244 -8.32 3.19 -63.67
C ALA A 244 -9.49 4.22 -63.47
N PRO A 245 -9.30 5.56 -63.56
CA PRO A 245 -8.41 6.41 -62.72
C PRO A 245 -8.97 7.83 -62.36
N GLN A 246 -8.22 8.59 -61.53
CA GLN A 246 -8.00 10.07 -61.54
C GLN A 246 -9.20 11.06 -61.37
N GLY A 247 -9.00 12.31 -60.89
CA GLY A 247 -7.81 12.95 -60.27
C GLY A 247 -7.79 14.50 -60.42
N SER A 248 -6.85 15.17 -59.71
CA SER A 248 -6.40 16.58 -59.94
C SER A 248 -7.40 17.73 -59.63
N GLN A 249 -7.04 19.00 -59.33
CA GLN A 249 -5.77 19.69 -58.94
C GLN A 249 -6.12 21.06 -58.27
N ALA A 250 -5.12 21.87 -57.87
CA ALA A 250 -5.27 23.23 -57.30
C ALA A 250 -5.43 24.32 -58.41
N ALA A 251 -5.56 25.65 -58.19
CA ALA A 251 -5.38 26.51 -57.00
C ALA A 251 -6.11 27.89 -57.10
N ALA A 252 -6.18 28.61 -55.96
CA ALA A 252 -6.17 30.09 -55.77
C ALA A 252 -7.30 31.01 -56.30
N VAL A 253 -7.76 31.94 -55.43
CA VAL A 253 -7.91 33.42 -55.63
C VAL A 253 -8.37 34.09 -54.29
N SER A 254 -8.10 35.39 -54.10
CA SER A 254 -8.25 36.14 -52.82
C SER A 254 -9.52 37.01 -52.74
N GLY A 255 -9.97 37.41 -51.53
CA GLY A 255 -11.03 38.42 -51.38
C GLY A 255 -11.45 38.86 -49.95
N GLN A 256 -10.92 40.02 -49.51
CA GLN A 256 -11.52 41.03 -48.60
C GLN A 256 -11.75 40.75 -47.08
N GLU A 257 -11.99 41.85 -46.35
CA GLU A 257 -11.91 42.02 -44.88
C GLU A 257 -13.27 41.96 -44.14
N PRO A 258 -13.26 41.74 -42.81
CA PRO A 258 -14.33 42.16 -41.88
C PRO A 258 -13.94 43.40 -41.03
N PRO A 259 -14.84 44.39 -40.82
CA PRO A 259 -14.58 45.58 -40.00
C PRO A 259 -14.93 45.42 -38.50
N GLN A 260 -14.55 46.41 -37.68
CA GLN A 260 -14.69 46.40 -36.21
C GLN A 260 -16.04 46.98 -35.69
N GLY A 261 -16.48 46.47 -34.53
CA GLY A 261 -17.51 47.05 -33.65
C GLY A 261 -17.84 46.05 -32.52
N SER A 262 -17.45 46.26 -31.25
CA SER A 262 -17.81 47.31 -30.27
C SER A 262 -19.20 47.16 -29.66
N GLN A 263 -19.26 47.29 -28.32
CA GLN A 263 -20.44 47.12 -27.43
C GLN A 263 -20.94 45.67 -27.25
N ALA A 264 -21.64 45.30 -26.17
CA ALA A 264 -21.58 45.63 -24.73
C ALA A 264 -22.63 44.73 -24.05
N VAL A 265 -22.31 44.04 -22.94
CA VAL A 265 -23.27 43.17 -22.24
C VAL A 265 -23.90 43.90 -21.05
N PRO A 266 -25.23 44.17 -21.05
CA PRO A 266 -25.91 44.79 -19.91
C PRO A 266 -26.37 43.76 -18.88
N THR A 267 -26.44 44.17 -17.61
CA THR A 267 -26.89 43.36 -16.47
C THR A 267 -28.37 43.53 -16.16
N SER A 268 -29.11 42.42 -16.01
CA SER A 268 -30.41 42.36 -15.32
C SER A 268 -30.74 40.89 -14.95
N GLY A 269 -31.51 40.57 -13.92
CA GLY A 269 -32.13 41.45 -12.93
C GLY A 269 -33.56 41.02 -12.55
N GLN A 270 -33.68 40.04 -11.63
CA GLN A 270 -34.86 39.67 -10.82
C GLN A 270 -36.27 39.57 -11.47
N ALA A 271 -36.93 38.41 -11.27
CA ALA A 271 -38.37 38.36 -11.04
C ALA A 271 -38.77 37.09 -10.24
N VAL A 272 -39.87 37.16 -9.51
CA VAL A 272 -40.45 36.09 -8.67
C VAL A 272 -41.93 35.91 -9.05
N PRO A 273 -42.50 34.70 -8.93
CA PRO A 273 -43.93 34.54 -8.66
C PRO A 273 -44.19 33.88 -7.29
N GLN A 274 -45.24 34.35 -6.61
CA GLN A 274 -45.71 33.82 -5.32
C GLN A 274 -46.91 32.88 -5.49
N GLY A 275 -47.08 31.96 -4.53
CA GLY A 275 -48.40 31.61 -4.00
C GLY A 275 -49.07 30.34 -4.54
N GLY A 276 -49.49 29.47 -3.63
CA GLY A 276 -50.30 28.29 -3.91
C GLY A 276 -50.40 27.35 -2.72
N GLN A 277 -51.49 27.40 -1.96
CA GLN A 277 -51.78 26.48 -0.85
C GLN A 277 -52.77 25.40 -1.30
N ALA A 278 -52.55 24.13 -0.94
CA ALA A 278 -53.59 23.18 -0.48
C ALA A 278 -52.97 21.80 -0.16
N ALA A 279 -53.60 21.08 0.77
CA ALA A 279 -53.36 19.64 1.00
C ALA A 279 -54.52 18.81 0.40
N PRO A 280 -54.37 17.48 0.36
CA PRO A 280 -55.49 16.61 0.70
C PRO A 280 -55.16 15.60 1.81
N THR A 281 -56.18 15.19 2.56
CA THR A 281 -56.11 14.18 3.64
C THR A 281 -57.41 13.36 3.70
N SER A 282 -57.38 12.22 4.41
CA SER A 282 -58.47 11.24 4.67
C SER A 282 -58.78 10.22 3.54
N GLY A 283 -59.25 8.99 3.81
CA GLY A 283 -59.48 8.28 5.08
C GLY A 283 -58.49 7.09 5.31
N GLN A 284 -58.24 6.55 6.51
CA GLN A 284 -59.14 5.92 7.51
C GLN A 284 -59.77 4.59 7.03
N ALA A 285 -59.95 3.52 7.82
CA ALA A 285 -59.51 3.05 9.18
C ALA A 285 -60.05 1.57 9.33
N PRO A 286 -60.09 0.87 10.49
CA PRO A 286 -59.50 1.01 11.83
C PRO A 286 -58.58 -0.23 12.17
N SER A 287 -58.17 -0.64 13.39
CA SER A 287 -58.66 -0.46 14.77
C SER A 287 -57.59 -0.73 15.86
N GLN A 288 -57.77 -0.10 17.04
CA GLN A 288 -57.49 -0.56 18.42
C GLN A 288 -56.24 -1.44 18.73
N GLY A 289 -55.39 -1.17 19.72
CA GLY A 289 -55.40 -0.16 20.79
C GLY A 289 -55.71 -0.75 22.18
N GLY A 290 -54.70 -0.88 23.04
CA GLY A 290 -54.86 -1.30 24.44
C GLY A 290 -53.54 -1.66 25.14
N GLN A 291 -53.15 -0.89 26.16
CA GLN A 291 -51.95 -1.14 26.98
C GLN A 291 -52.18 -0.59 28.41
N LEU A 292 -52.30 -1.47 29.41
CA LEU A 292 -52.27 -1.15 30.84
C LEU A 292 -51.61 -2.31 31.62
N ASN A 293 -51.12 -2.04 32.83
CA ASN A 293 -50.15 -2.87 33.56
C ASN A 293 -50.73 -3.44 34.90
N PRO A 294 -49.97 -3.96 35.90
CA PRO A 294 -50.29 -5.22 36.59
C PRO A 294 -50.91 -5.01 38.00
N PRO A 295 -51.15 -6.08 38.79
CA PRO A 295 -50.11 -6.56 39.74
C PRO A 295 -50.05 -8.10 39.92
N GLY A 296 -49.05 -8.60 40.65
CA GLY A 296 -48.77 -10.05 40.82
C GLY A 296 -49.35 -10.71 42.10
N GLY A 297 -49.01 -11.99 42.37
CA GLY A 297 -49.40 -12.66 43.61
C GLY A 297 -49.28 -14.20 43.71
N GLN A 298 -48.05 -14.73 43.80
CA GLN A 298 -47.64 -16.02 44.43
C GLN A 298 -48.31 -17.39 44.04
N PRO A 299 -47.73 -18.56 44.45
CA PRO A 299 -48.02 -19.86 43.83
C PRO A 299 -48.55 -20.98 44.76
N GLY A 300 -48.91 -22.11 44.14
CA GLY A 300 -48.99 -23.46 44.75
C GLY A 300 -49.61 -24.45 43.75
N HIS A 301 -49.50 -25.78 43.86
CA HIS A 301 -48.65 -26.72 44.60
C HIS A 301 -49.32 -28.11 44.41
N THR A 302 -48.66 -29.08 43.76
CA THR A 302 -48.84 -30.56 43.78
C THR A 302 -48.10 -31.08 42.53
N GLY A 303 -47.29 -32.14 42.48
CA GLY A 303 -46.98 -33.34 43.28
C GLY A 303 -46.44 -34.38 42.26
N ARG A 304 -45.72 -35.47 42.57
CA ARG A 304 -45.40 -36.18 43.82
C ARG A 304 -44.33 -37.27 43.53
N ALA A 305 -43.47 -37.60 44.52
CA ALA A 305 -42.62 -38.83 44.61
C ALA A 305 -41.46 -39.02 43.60
N ASP A 306 -40.32 -39.66 43.95
CA ASP A 306 -39.82 -40.11 45.27
C ASP A 306 -38.27 -40.32 45.26
N GLN A 307 -37.63 -40.07 46.42
CA GLN A 307 -36.39 -40.66 47.01
C GLN A 307 -35.07 -40.77 46.18
N ASP A 308 -33.85 -40.73 46.74
CA ASP A 308 -33.43 -40.89 48.16
C ASP A 308 -32.11 -40.14 48.55
N GLN A 309 -31.79 -40.15 49.86
CA GLN A 309 -30.60 -39.72 50.66
C GLN A 309 -29.24 -39.40 49.98
N GLY A 310 -28.38 -38.51 50.51
CA GLY A 310 -28.51 -37.56 51.64
C GLY A 310 -27.17 -37.12 52.32
N GLY A 311 -27.11 -35.88 52.87
CA GLY A 311 -26.09 -35.36 53.84
C GLY A 311 -24.67 -35.03 53.29
N ALA A 312 -24.02 -33.86 53.43
CA ALA A 312 -24.00 -32.75 54.40
C ALA A 312 -23.36 -33.07 55.78
N ALA A 313 -22.48 -32.26 56.39
CA ALA A 313 -21.70 -31.08 55.93
C ALA A 313 -20.57 -30.67 56.94
N SER A 314 -19.70 -29.74 56.53
CA SER A 314 -19.02 -28.69 57.33
C SER A 314 -17.92 -28.99 58.39
N THR A 315 -16.79 -28.29 58.20
CA THR A 315 -15.90 -27.60 59.19
C THR A 315 -14.89 -28.36 60.08
N SER A 316 -13.71 -27.74 60.23
CA SER A 316 -12.54 -28.16 61.03
C SER A 316 -12.66 -27.81 62.53
N PRO A 317 -11.77 -28.33 63.40
CA PRO A 317 -10.55 -27.56 63.74
C PRO A 317 -9.26 -28.41 63.91
N SER A 318 -8.12 -27.73 64.12
CA SER A 318 -6.82 -28.33 64.50
C SER A 318 -6.63 -28.27 66.03
N PRO A 319 -5.80 -29.14 66.66
CA PRO A 319 -4.35 -28.86 66.79
C PRO A 319 -3.42 -30.11 66.74
N ALA A 320 -2.11 -29.87 66.73
CA ALA A 320 -1.04 -30.88 66.92
C ALA A 320 -0.62 -30.99 68.41
N PRO A 321 0.14 -32.02 68.89
CA PRO A 321 1.55 -32.26 68.48
C PRO A 321 2.06 -33.74 68.47
N LEU A 322 3.24 -33.96 67.83
CA LEU A 322 4.32 -34.95 68.09
C LEU A 322 3.97 -36.45 68.43
N GLN A 323 4.65 -37.50 67.94
CA GLN A 323 6.02 -37.63 67.38
C GLN A 323 6.15 -38.89 66.47
N GLN A 324 7.32 -39.10 65.82
CA GLN A 324 7.68 -40.18 64.89
C GLN A 324 8.08 -41.51 65.60
N PRO A 325 8.39 -42.66 64.91
CA PRO A 325 8.46 -42.96 63.45
C PRO A 325 7.58 -44.16 63.00
N GLY A 326 7.48 -44.55 61.73
CA GLY A 326 7.94 -43.94 60.47
C GLY A 326 8.09 -45.00 59.35
N ASP A 327 7.89 -44.60 58.08
CA ASP A 327 8.24 -45.40 56.89
C ASP A 327 8.37 -44.45 55.66
N SER A 328 9.13 -44.84 54.62
CA SER A 328 9.74 -43.86 53.68
C SER A 328 9.18 -43.87 52.25
N VAL A 329 8.79 -42.68 51.74
CA VAL A 329 8.59 -42.38 50.31
C VAL A 329 9.23 -41.04 49.97
N PRO A 330 10.15 -40.96 48.98
CA PRO A 330 10.78 -39.69 48.58
C PRO A 330 10.05 -39.02 47.39
N THR A 331 9.69 -37.76 47.55
CA THR A 331 9.44 -36.80 46.45
C THR A 331 10.60 -35.80 46.41
N GLY A 332 11.02 -35.34 45.21
CA GLY A 332 12.02 -34.29 45.13
C GLY A 332 12.52 -33.93 43.73
N GLY A 333 12.93 -32.67 43.58
CA GLY A 333 13.84 -32.17 42.55
C GLY A 333 13.22 -31.80 41.19
N PRO A 334 13.33 -30.53 40.75
CA PRO A 334 13.37 -30.20 39.33
C PRO A 334 14.58 -30.88 38.67
N VAL A 335 14.42 -31.36 37.44
CA VAL A 335 15.46 -32.12 36.72
C VAL A 335 16.42 -31.18 35.97
N ASP A 336 17.72 -31.35 36.20
CA ASP A 336 18.80 -30.72 35.42
C ASP A 336 19.10 -31.56 34.16
N TYR A 337 19.18 -30.88 33.01
CA TYR A 337 19.44 -31.49 31.70
C TYR A 337 20.83 -31.14 31.12
N THR A 338 21.76 -30.63 31.94
CA THR A 338 23.12 -30.29 31.49
C THR A 338 24.01 -31.53 31.28
N HIS A 339 24.14 -31.98 30.03
CA HIS A 339 25.03 -33.08 29.67
C HIS A 339 26.52 -32.73 29.89
N PRO A 340 27.28 -33.49 30.71
CA PRO A 340 28.65 -33.16 31.07
C PRO A 340 29.69 -33.56 30.00
N ARG A 341 29.53 -33.12 28.74
CA ARG A 341 30.54 -33.27 27.68
C ARG A 341 30.37 -32.38 26.42
N ARG A 342 30.16 -31.06 26.59
CA ARG A 342 30.37 -30.10 25.47
C ARG A 342 31.14 -28.85 25.93
N ARG A 343 32.46 -28.84 25.71
CA ARG A 343 33.24 -27.59 25.72
C ARG A 343 33.04 -26.88 24.38
N THR A 344 32.17 -25.87 24.35
CA THR A 344 32.16 -24.84 23.30
C THR A 344 32.76 -23.57 23.86
N THR A 345 33.96 -23.22 23.41
CA THR A 345 34.60 -21.93 23.70
C THR A 345 33.88 -20.81 22.95
N ALA A 346 32.91 -20.19 23.60
CA ALA A 346 32.37 -18.89 23.23
C ALA A 346 32.91 -17.84 24.22
N ALA A 347 33.17 -16.63 23.76
CA ALA A 347 33.45 -15.52 24.66
C ALA A 347 32.18 -15.16 25.47
N PRO A 348 32.30 -14.62 26.70
CA PRO A 348 31.13 -14.14 27.43
C PRO A 348 30.41 -13.06 26.62
N PRO A 349 29.06 -13.04 26.60
CA PRO A 349 28.33 -11.89 26.09
C PRO A 349 28.69 -10.64 26.91
N ALA A 350 28.70 -9.48 26.26
CA ALA A 350 28.83 -8.21 26.99
C ALA A 350 27.71 -8.10 28.03
N ALA A 351 28.03 -7.54 29.21
CA ALA A 351 27.03 -7.33 30.24
C ALA A 351 25.90 -6.42 29.70
N PRO A 352 24.63 -6.70 30.03
CA PRO A 352 23.54 -5.81 29.64
C PRO A 352 23.78 -4.41 30.22
N PRO A 353 23.40 -3.33 29.50
CA PRO A 353 23.56 -1.97 30.00
C PRO A 353 22.81 -1.81 31.32
N THR A 354 23.44 -1.15 32.29
CA THR A 354 22.78 -0.82 33.56
C THR A 354 21.56 0.05 33.29
N PRO A 355 20.39 -0.24 33.88
CA PRO A 355 19.21 0.59 33.70
C PRO A 355 19.47 2.02 34.19
N PRO A 356 18.94 3.05 33.51
CA PRO A 356 19.15 4.44 33.92
C PRO A 356 18.53 4.72 35.31
N PRO A 357 19.06 5.69 36.07
CA PRO A 357 18.49 6.07 37.35
C PRO A 357 17.07 6.61 37.17
N PRO A 358 16.14 6.33 38.11
CA PRO A 358 14.74 6.72 37.98
C PRO A 358 14.63 8.26 37.93
N GLY A 359 14.13 8.78 36.80
CA GLY A 359 14.00 10.20 36.52
C GLY A 359 14.75 10.69 35.29
N GLN A 360 15.67 9.89 34.71
CA GLN A 360 16.18 10.13 33.37
C GLN A 360 15.45 9.23 32.36
N ALA A 361 14.84 9.84 31.34
CA ALA A 361 14.44 9.14 30.14
C ALA A 361 15.69 8.53 29.47
N ALA A 362 15.55 7.34 28.88
CA ALA A 362 16.61 6.78 28.05
C ALA A 362 16.86 7.72 26.86
N GLN A 363 18.13 7.93 26.50
CA GLN A 363 18.45 8.63 25.25
C GLN A 363 18.05 7.71 24.08
N PRO A 364 17.32 8.19 23.06
CA PRO A 364 17.02 7.39 21.90
C PRO A 364 18.31 7.00 21.18
N VAL A 365 18.33 5.81 20.60
CA VAL A 365 19.46 5.26 19.84
C VAL A 365 18.93 4.71 18.53
N ALA A 366 19.55 5.07 17.42
CA ALA A 366 19.17 4.58 16.11
C ALA A 366 19.47 3.07 16.00
N GLY A 367 18.47 2.27 15.66
CA GLY A 367 18.61 0.82 15.44
C GLY A 367 18.81 -0.02 16.72
N ASP A 368 18.18 0.37 17.83
CA ASP A 368 18.33 -0.29 19.14
C ASP A 368 17.64 -1.67 19.24
N ALA A 369 16.57 -1.89 18.46
CA ALA A 369 15.77 -3.12 18.45
C ALA A 369 16.60 -4.41 18.28
N THR A 370 16.33 -5.42 19.11
CA THR A 370 17.14 -6.65 19.17
C THR A 370 16.73 -7.70 18.13
N GLY A 371 17.70 -8.22 17.38
CA GLY A 371 17.55 -9.47 16.60
C GLY A 371 17.48 -9.32 15.08
N TRP A 372 17.41 -8.09 14.56
CA TRP A 372 17.32 -7.80 13.13
C TRP A 372 18.64 -7.23 12.55
N SER A 373 18.74 -7.15 11.22
CA SER A 373 19.76 -6.37 10.50
C SER A 373 19.62 -4.87 10.79
N MET A 374 20.64 -4.05 10.49
CA MET A 374 20.56 -2.60 10.75
C MET A 374 19.48 -1.91 9.89
N ASP A 375 19.34 -2.34 8.63
CA ASP A 375 18.38 -1.80 7.66
C ASP A 375 16.93 -2.04 8.11
N GLU A 376 16.63 -3.27 8.55
CA GLU A 376 15.35 -3.65 9.15
C GLU A 376 15.00 -2.80 10.39
N ARG A 377 15.96 -2.56 11.29
CA ARG A 377 15.71 -1.78 12.52
C ARG A 377 15.43 -0.32 12.20
N LEU A 378 16.22 0.31 11.34
CA LEU A 378 16.04 1.72 10.99
C LEU A 378 14.68 1.96 10.29
N TYR A 379 14.27 1.05 9.40
CA TYR A 379 12.92 1.07 8.83
C TYR A 379 11.84 0.90 9.92
N ASN A 380 11.97 -0.11 10.79
CA ASN A 380 10.97 -0.39 11.83
C ASN A 380 10.87 0.74 12.86
N GLN A 381 11.97 1.48 13.12
CA GLN A 381 12.00 2.66 13.96
C GLN A 381 11.30 3.85 13.31
N VAL A 382 11.60 4.16 12.03
CA VAL A 382 10.87 5.20 11.26
C VAL A 382 9.37 4.87 11.16
N TRP A 383 9.01 3.60 10.99
CA TRP A 383 7.62 3.14 11.01
C TRP A 383 6.96 3.32 12.38
N GLY A 384 7.68 3.04 13.48
CA GLY A 384 7.23 3.31 14.84
C GLY A 384 6.97 4.80 15.08
N MET A 385 7.89 5.67 14.66
CA MET A 385 7.73 7.13 14.76
C MET A 385 6.52 7.64 13.95
N PHE A 386 6.24 7.06 12.79
CA PHE A 386 5.06 7.35 11.97
C PHE A 386 3.76 6.97 12.72
N GLU A 387 3.75 5.75 13.27
CA GLU A 387 2.62 5.20 14.03
C GLU A 387 2.33 6.02 15.31
N ASP A 388 3.36 6.32 16.11
CA ASP A 388 3.22 7.08 17.35
C ASP A 388 2.80 8.53 17.11
N LEU A 389 3.26 9.17 16.04
CA LEU A 389 2.78 10.50 15.64
C LEU A 389 1.30 10.47 15.25
N ALA A 390 0.85 9.44 14.52
CA ALA A 390 -0.56 9.24 14.19
C ALA A 390 -1.43 9.03 15.44
N ARG A 391 -1.01 8.11 16.32
CA ARG A 391 -1.70 7.76 17.58
C ARG A 391 -1.78 8.93 18.56
N THR A 392 -0.68 9.65 18.76
CA THR A 392 -0.62 10.81 19.66
C THR A 392 -1.52 11.94 19.16
N THR A 393 -1.47 12.24 17.86
CA THR A 393 -2.33 13.27 17.26
C THR A 393 -3.81 12.88 17.31
N ALA A 394 -4.13 11.59 17.15
CA ALA A 394 -5.49 11.08 17.34
C ALA A 394 -5.99 11.30 18.77
N ALA A 395 -5.20 10.92 19.78
CA ALA A 395 -5.54 11.11 21.18
C ALA A 395 -5.78 12.59 21.53
N TYR A 396 -4.98 13.51 20.98
CA TYR A 396 -5.20 14.95 21.11
C TYR A 396 -6.52 15.40 20.47
N ARG A 397 -6.76 15.07 19.19
CA ARG A 397 -7.99 15.44 18.46
C ARG A 397 -9.24 14.93 19.19
N SER A 398 -9.27 13.66 19.58
CA SER A 398 -10.37 13.07 20.36
C SER A 398 -10.59 13.72 21.73
N ALA A 399 -9.52 14.19 22.39
CA ALA A 399 -9.64 14.92 23.66
C ALA A 399 -10.24 16.33 23.48
N VAL A 400 -9.94 17.00 22.36
CA VAL A 400 -10.58 18.28 21.96
C VAL A 400 -12.05 18.05 21.63
N ASP A 401 -12.39 17.05 20.81
CA ASP A 401 -13.77 16.69 20.46
C ASP A 401 -14.61 16.36 21.70
N PHE A 402 -14.02 15.65 22.67
CA PHE A 402 -14.65 15.40 23.98
C PHE A 402 -14.85 16.68 24.79
N ALA A 403 -13.86 17.58 24.83
CA ALA A 403 -13.98 18.86 25.52
C ALA A 403 -15.09 19.73 24.92
N ASP A 404 -15.19 19.82 23.59
CA ASP A 404 -16.25 20.57 22.91
C ASP A 404 -17.63 19.94 23.08
N SER A 405 -17.73 18.61 22.95
CA SER A 405 -18.96 17.86 23.25
C SER A 405 -19.44 18.11 24.68
N ARG A 406 -18.51 18.16 25.64
CA ARG A 406 -18.81 18.46 27.04
C ARG A 406 -19.19 19.92 27.26
N ARG A 407 -18.52 20.86 26.60
CA ARG A 407 -18.81 22.30 26.64
C ARG A 407 -20.24 22.56 26.18
N GLU A 408 -20.66 21.95 25.08
CA GLU A 408 -22.02 22.10 24.54
C GLU A 408 -23.07 21.52 25.51
N GLN A 409 -22.85 20.31 26.05
CA GLN A 409 -23.74 19.70 27.04
C GLN A 409 -23.89 20.54 28.33
N GLU A 410 -22.83 21.17 28.82
CA GLU A 410 -22.91 22.06 29.99
C GLU A 410 -23.64 23.38 29.67
N ILE A 411 -23.50 23.92 28.45
CA ILE A 411 -24.25 25.09 27.97
C ILE A 411 -25.73 24.78 27.79
N ASP A 412 -26.10 23.71 27.10
CA ASP A 412 -27.48 23.26 26.91
C ASP A 412 -28.17 23.02 28.27
N LYS A 413 -27.46 22.39 29.21
CA LYS A 413 -27.97 22.19 30.57
C LYS A 413 -28.22 23.52 31.28
N ALA A 414 -27.34 24.50 31.14
CA ALA A 414 -27.53 25.84 31.71
C ALA A 414 -28.67 26.63 31.05
N LEU A 415 -28.89 26.45 29.75
CA LEU A 415 -30.00 27.03 29.00
C LEU A 415 -31.33 26.31 29.23
N SER A 416 -31.31 25.07 29.74
CA SER A 416 -32.53 24.28 29.94
C SER A 416 -33.52 24.95 30.93
N ASP A 417 -33.04 25.52 32.04
CA ASP A 417 -33.88 26.25 33.02
C ASP A 417 -34.33 27.62 32.46
N PRO A 418 -35.65 27.87 32.29
CA PRO A 418 -36.17 29.18 31.86
C PRO A 418 -35.74 30.36 32.75
N ARG A 419 -35.41 30.13 34.03
CA ARG A 419 -34.95 31.15 34.97
C ARG A 419 -33.49 31.56 34.77
N GLY A 420 -32.68 30.73 34.11
CA GLY A 420 -31.26 30.99 33.85
C GLY A 420 -30.97 31.72 32.53
N ARG A 421 -31.94 31.79 31.61
CA ARG A 421 -31.71 32.22 30.22
C ARG A 421 -31.37 33.71 30.04
N ILE A 422 -31.85 34.58 30.94
CA ILE A 422 -31.69 36.03 30.84
C ILE A 422 -31.24 36.57 32.21
N GLY A 423 -29.92 36.64 32.41
CA GLY A 423 -29.30 37.17 33.62
C GLY A 423 -27.96 36.48 33.94
N GLY A 424 -27.14 37.13 34.76
CA GLY A 424 -25.73 36.78 35.00
C GLY A 424 -25.45 35.37 35.53
N ALA A 425 -26.46 34.64 36.03
CA ALA A 425 -26.33 33.23 36.39
C ALA A 425 -26.12 32.32 35.15
N GLY A 426 -26.80 32.61 34.04
CA GLY A 426 -26.59 31.91 32.77
C GLY A 426 -25.25 32.29 32.14
N ASP A 427 -24.82 33.55 32.29
CA ASP A 427 -23.54 34.02 31.78
C ASP A 427 -22.37 33.36 32.53
N ALA A 428 -22.39 33.39 33.87
CA ALA A 428 -21.41 32.70 34.71
C ALA A 428 -21.36 31.18 34.46
N ALA A 429 -22.48 30.54 34.11
CA ALA A 429 -22.51 29.12 33.75
C ALA A 429 -21.82 28.85 32.40
N ARG A 430 -22.01 29.73 31.40
CA ARG A 430 -21.29 29.62 30.10
C ARG A 430 -19.81 29.93 30.26
N ASP A 431 -19.43 30.88 31.12
CA ASP A 431 -18.03 31.19 31.41
C ASP A 431 -17.34 30.04 32.15
N ALA A 432 -18.01 29.41 33.12
CA ALA A 432 -17.50 28.20 33.78
C ALA A 432 -17.35 27.00 32.82
N ALA A 433 -18.26 26.83 31.86
CA ALA A 433 -18.13 25.80 30.82
C ALA A 433 -16.96 26.10 29.86
N ARG A 434 -16.75 27.38 29.49
CA ARG A 434 -15.59 27.83 28.69
C ARG A 434 -14.26 27.63 29.42
N ALA A 435 -14.20 27.91 30.72
CA ALA A 435 -13.00 27.68 31.53
C ALA A 435 -12.60 26.20 31.54
N LYS A 436 -13.53 25.29 31.86
CA LYS A 436 -13.26 23.84 31.83
C LYS A 436 -12.86 23.32 30.45
N HIS A 437 -13.45 23.87 29.39
CA HIS A 437 -13.07 23.53 28.00
C HIS A 437 -11.60 23.91 27.75
N ALA A 438 -11.21 25.14 28.09
CA ALA A 438 -9.83 25.60 27.99
C ALA A 438 -8.86 24.77 28.86
N ASP A 439 -9.26 24.40 30.08
CA ASP A 439 -8.45 23.53 30.96
C ASP A 439 -8.23 22.13 30.35
N LEU A 440 -9.27 21.52 29.77
CA LEU A 440 -9.18 20.21 29.12
C LEU A 440 -8.35 20.24 27.84
N VAL A 441 -8.58 21.22 26.97
CA VAL A 441 -7.80 21.42 25.74
C VAL A 441 -6.35 21.74 26.08
N GLY A 442 -6.09 22.52 27.13
CA GLY A 442 -4.74 22.81 27.64
C GLY A 442 -4.01 21.56 28.15
N GLN A 443 -4.70 20.66 28.87
CA GLN A 443 -4.13 19.39 29.35
C GLN A 443 -3.85 18.40 28.20
N ALA A 444 -4.74 18.34 27.21
CA ALA A 444 -4.53 17.55 26.00
C ALA A 444 -3.33 18.09 25.20
N ARG A 445 -3.26 19.41 25.00
CA ARG A 445 -2.17 20.09 24.30
C ARG A 445 -0.83 19.90 25.00
N ALA A 446 -0.77 20.07 26.32
CA ALA A 446 0.43 19.83 27.13
C ALA A 446 0.82 18.34 27.26
N THR A 447 0.05 17.42 26.66
CA THR A 447 0.44 16.03 26.47
C THR A 447 1.01 15.84 25.07
N LEU A 448 0.26 16.24 24.04
CA LEU A 448 0.75 16.29 22.65
C LEU A 448 2.13 16.98 22.53
N ASP A 449 2.32 18.16 23.12
CA ASP A 449 3.60 18.90 23.03
C ASP A 449 4.78 18.18 23.70
N ARG A 450 4.55 17.31 24.70
CA ARG A 450 5.60 16.48 25.31
C ARG A 450 5.96 15.29 24.42
N ASP A 451 4.94 14.62 23.91
CA ASP A 451 5.09 13.40 23.15
C ASP A 451 5.69 13.71 21.75
N LEU A 452 5.28 14.84 21.15
CA LEU A 452 5.93 15.42 19.97
C LEU A 452 7.37 15.87 20.22
N ALA A 453 7.73 16.30 21.45
CA ALA A 453 9.10 16.66 21.79
C ALA A 453 10.00 15.42 21.93
N GLN A 454 9.45 14.30 22.41
CA GLN A 454 10.14 13.00 22.40
C GLN A 454 10.39 12.52 20.96
N LEU A 455 9.35 12.53 20.11
CA LEU A 455 9.47 12.10 18.70
C LEU A 455 10.47 12.96 17.90
N ALA A 456 10.55 14.27 18.17
CA ALA A 456 11.57 15.13 17.57
C ALA A 456 12.99 14.78 18.03
N ALA A 457 13.19 14.50 19.33
CA ALA A 457 14.49 14.08 19.86
C ALA A 457 14.92 12.69 19.35
N GLU A 458 13.98 11.82 18.96
CA GLU A 458 14.27 10.58 18.26
C GLU A 458 14.63 10.83 16.78
N ALA A 459 13.88 11.69 16.08
CA ALA A 459 14.19 12.07 14.69
C ALA A 459 15.60 12.67 14.54
N ASP A 460 16.02 13.53 15.49
CA ASP A 460 17.37 14.10 15.56
C ASP A 460 18.49 13.04 15.67
N VAL A 461 18.19 11.84 16.17
CA VAL A 461 19.13 10.70 16.27
C VAL A 461 19.01 9.74 15.09
N VAL A 462 17.80 9.53 14.58
CA VAL A 462 17.52 8.58 13.49
C VAL A 462 17.93 9.12 12.12
N GLU A 463 17.53 10.35 11.74
CA GLU A 463 17.79 10.93 10.41
C GLU A 463 19.30 10.93 10.03
N PRO A 464 20.26 11.28 10.92
CA PRO A 464 21.69 11.22 10.60
C PRO A 464 22.25 9.80 10.45
N ALA A 465 21.55 8.78 10.97
CA ALA A 465 21.96 7.38 10.91
C ALA A 465 21.41 6.63 9.69
N LEU A 466 20.49 7.24 8.93
CA LEU A 466 19.83 6.60 7.79
C LEU A 466 20.83 6.28 6.64
N PRO A 467 20.75 5.08 6.03
CA PRO A 467 21.52 4.75 4.83
C PRO A 467 21.03 5.57 3.62
N PRO A 468 21.81 5.68 2.53
CA PRO A 468 21.45 6.53 1.37
C PRO A 468 20.03 6.32 0.83
N ALA A 469 19.55 5.06 0.76
CA ALA A 469 18.20 4.75 0.31
C ALA A 469 17.11 5.45 1.15
N PHE A 470 17.31 5.55 2.48
CA PHE A 470 16.37 6.13 3.44
C PHE A 470 16.68 7.61 3.75
N ALA A 471 17.89 8.10 3.49
CA ALA A 471 18.32 9.45 3.89
C ALA A 471 17.92 10.55 2.89
N ALA A 472 17.60 11.75 3.38
CA ALA A 472 17.30 12.91 2.52
C ALA A 472 18.46 13.25 1.56
N TRP A 473 18.19 13.90 0.42
CA TRP A 473 19.23 14.32 -0.55
C TRP A 473 20.19 15.39 0.01
N SER A 474 19.82 16.05 1.10
CA SER A 474 20.66 16.92 1.91
C SER A 474 21.65 16.18 2.82
N SER A 475 21.44 14.89 3.09
CA SER A 475 22.25 14.12 4.04
C SER A 475 23.71 13.99 3.59
N PRO A 476 24.70 14.16 4.50
CA PRO A 476 26.10 14.00 4.17
C PRO A 476 26.45 12.58 3.69
N VAL A 477 25.64 11.56 3.98
CA VAL A 477 25.89 10.15 3.60
C VAL A 477 26.11 9.98 2.09
N TRP A 478 25.43 10.79 1.26
CA TRP A 478 25.58 10.78 -0.20
C TRP A 478 26.99 11.18 -0.69
N HIS A 479 27.81 11.84 0.13
CA HIS A 479 29.21 12.13 -0.20
C HIS A 479 30.10 10.88 -0.12
N ALA A 480 29.70 9.88 0.66
CA ALA A 480 30.39 8.60 0.82
C ALA A 480 29.81 7.48 -0.07
N TYR A 481 28.77 7.77 -0.88
CA TYR A 481 27.99 6.79 -1.64
C TYR A 481 28.82 5.75 -2.38
N ARG A 482 28.34 4.51 -2.35
CA ARG A 482 28.79 3.37 -3.15
C ARG A 482 27.54 2.65 -3.65
N ALA A 483 27.60 2.08 -4.85
CA ALA A 483 26.56 1.15 -5.30
C ALA A 483 26.45 -0.02 -4.31
N PRO A 484 25.24 -0.38 -3.87
CA PRO A 484 25.05 -1.47 -2.91
C PRO A 484 25.29 -2.84 -3.58
N MET A 485 25.48 -3.86 -2.74
CA MET A 485 25.66 -5.25 -3.18
C MET A 485 24.37 -6.09 -3.12
N GLU A 486 23.37 -5.59 -2.40
CA GLU A 486 22.06 -6.21 -2.14
C GLU A 486 21.01 -5.09 -2.19
N ILE A 487 19.76 -5.41 -2.53
CA ILE A 487 18.67 -4.43 -2.56
C ILE A 487 18.31 -4.06 -1.11
N PRO A 488 18.33 -2.77 -0.72
CA PRO A 488 17.93 -2.33 0.63
C PRO A 488 16.43 -2.52 0.80
N MET A 489 15.97 -2.71 2.04
CA MET A 489 14.61 -3.15 2.32
C MET A 489 13.54 -2.09 1.94
N ALA A 490 13.95 -0.82 1.81
CA ALA A 490 13.05 0.29 1.52
C ALA A 490 13.73 1.47 0.80
N LEU A 491 12.91 2.44 0.38
CA LEU A 491 13.32 3.67 -0.29
C LEU A 491 12.51 4.87 0.22
N ARG A 492 13.15 6.00 0.49
CA ARG A 492 12.45 7.25 0.81
C ARG A 492 11.94 7.93 -0.45
N LEU A 493 10.62 8.10 -0.58
CA LEU A 493 10.01 8.83 -1.69
C LEU A 493 9.80 10.32 -1.39
N GLY A 494 9.79 10.73 -0.12
CA GLY A 494 9.54 12.08 0.34
C GLY A 494 9.48 12.12 1.87
N ASP A 495 8.85 13.16 2.42
CA ASP A 495 8.59 13.30 3.86
C ASP A 495 7.09 13.46 4.14
N LEU A 496 6.64 13.08 5.34
CA LEU A 496 5.28 13.25 5.83
C LEU A 496 5.27 14.14 7.08
N HIS A 497 4.29 15.02 7.21
CA HIS A 497 4.00 15.73 8.47
C HIS A 497 2.50 15.93 8.71
N LEU A 498 2.14 16.32 9.93
CA LEU A 498 0.78 16.71 10.34
C LEU A 498 0.73 18.21 10.68
N PRO A 499 -0.42 18.89 10.50
CA PRO A 499 -0.53 20.33 10.72
C PRO A 499 -0.31 20.76 12.17
N GLU A 500 -0.44 19.85 13.14
CA GLU A 500 -0.08 20.06 14.54
C GLU A 500 1.41 20.39 14.74
N ARG A 501 2.30 19.87 13.89
CA ARG A 501 3.76 20.09 13.98
C ARG A 501 4.51 19.87 12.66
N ILE A 502 4.57 20.92 11.84
CA ILE A 502 5.20 20.91 10.50
C ILE A 502 6.75 20.80 10.51
N ASP A 503 7.39 21.04 11.66
CA ASP A 503 8.84 20.85 11.84
C ASP A 503 9.22 19.38 12.14
N LEU A 504 8.27 18.54 12.56
CA LEU A 504 8.48 17.12 12.75
C LEU A 504 8.12 16.35 11.47
N ARG A 505 9.16 16.02 10.70
CA ARG A 505 9.05 15.33 9.41
C ARG A 505 9.42 13.86 9.55
N ILE A 506 8.53 12.97 9.10
CA ILE A 506 8.76 11.52 9.10
C ILE A 506 9.11 11.06 7.68
N PRO A 507 10.24 10.36 7.46
CA PRO A 507 10.61 9.85 6.14
C PRO A 507 9.53 8.92 5.54
N MET A 508 9.03 9.23 4.35
CA MET A 508 8.08 8.37 3.63
C MET A 508 8.83 7.20 2.99
N LEU A 509 8.96 6.07 3.71
CA LEU A 509 9.60 4.85 3.22
C LEU A 509 8.59 3.93 2.51
N VAL A 510 8.93 3.44 1.32
CA VAL A 510 8.24 2.33 0.63
C VAL A 510 9.15 1.12 0.54
N ARG A 511 8.59 -0.10 0.52
CA ARG A 511 9.38 -1.34 0.34
C ARG A 511 9.96 -1.47 -1.07
N LEU A 512 11.07 -2.21 -1.17
CA LEU A 512 11.63 -2.67 -2.44
C LEU A 512 11.61 -4.21 -2.52
N PRO A 513 11.38 -4.82 -3.71
CA PRO A 513 10.95 -4.19 -4.97
C PRO A 513 9.61 -3.45 -4.84
N LEU A 514 9.31 -2.56 -5.80
CA LEU A 514 8.13 -1.69 -5.70
C LEU A 514 6.83 -2.49 -5.92
N GLU A 515 6.13 -2.82 -4.83
CA GLU A 515 4.82 -3.50 -4.85
C GLU A 515 3.77 -2.76 -5.70
N ARG A 516 3.89 -1.42 -5.80
CA ARG A 516 3.05 -0.56 -6.62
C ARG A 516 3.92 0.40 -7.42
N GLY A 517 3.57 0.60 -8.69
CA GLY A 517 4.11 1.71 -9.47
C GLY A 517 3.70 3.07 -8.90
N LEU A 518 4.28 4.15 -9.42
CA LEU A 518 4.09 5.51 -8.93
C LEU A 518 3.28 6.35 -9.92
N TRP A 519 2.42 7.24 -9.41
CA TRP A 519 1.83 8.33 -10.19
C TRP A 519 2.27 9.65 -9.60
N ILE A 520 2.96 10.48 -10.37
CA ILE A 520 3.34 11.84 -10.00
C ILE A 520 2.37 12.78 -10.71
N ASP A 521 1.55 13.47 -9.91
CA ASP A 521 0.47 14.31 -10.42
C ASP A 521 1.02 15.56 -11.09
N SER A 522 0.78 15.73 -12.38
CA SER A 522 1.21 16.91 -13.14
C SER A 522 0.08 17.92 -13.37
N GLY A 523 -1.10 17.67 -12.79
CA GLY A 523 -2.23 18.58 -12.74
C GLY A 523 -2.20 19.55 -11.57
N LYS A 524 -3.36 20.13 -11.26
CA LYS A 524 -3.50 21.11 -10.16
C LYS A 524 -3.40 20.40 -8.80
N ALA A 525 -2.52 20.87 -7.92
CA ALA A 525 -2.48 20.43 -6.53
C ALA A 525 -3.83 20.69 -5.82
N LEU A 526 -4.25 19.80 -4.91
CA LEU A 526 -5.58 19.87 -4.31
C LEU A 526 -5.74 21.09 -3.38
N THR A 527 -4.69 21.43 -2.65
CA THR A 527 -4.65 22.56 -1.71
C THR A 527 -4.03 23.83 -2.32
N ASN A 528 -3.03 23.69 -3.20
CA ASN A 528 -2.23 24.81 -3.69
C ASN A 528 -2.65 25.27 -5.10
N THR A 529 -3.59 26.21 -5.14
CA THR A 529 -4.17 26.78 -6.38
C THR A 529 -3.37 27.93 -7.01
N PHE A 530 -2.17 28.24 -6.51
CA PHE A 530 -1.38 29.42 -6.95
C PHE A 530 -0.22 29.10 -7.90
N THR A 531 0.14 27.83 -8.09
CA THR A 531 1.23 27.43 -9.00
C THR A 531 0.72 27.32 -10.44
N ASP A 532 1.51 27.83 -11.39
CA ASP A 532 1.23 27.68 -12.83
C ASP A 532 1.25 26.20 -13.26
N SER A 533 0.28 25.76 -14.06
CA SER A 533 0.21 24.40 -14.61
C SER A 533 1.46 24.01 -15.39
N ALA A 534 2.11 24.96 -16.08
CA ALA A 534 3.36 24.68 -16.78
C ALA A 534 4.52 24.36 -15.80
N GLU A 535 4.56 25.06 -14.67
CA GLU A 535 5.57 24.84 -13.61
C GLU A 535 5.28 23.56 -12.82
N LEU A 536 4.01 23.24 -12.53
CA LEU A 536 3.62 21.96 -11.91
C LEU A 536 4.04 20.77 -12.79
N ARG A 537 3.82 20.84 -14.11
CA ARG A 537 4.28 19.81 -15.05
C ARG A 537 5.80 19.67 -15.07
N ARG A 538 6.53 20.79 -15.06
CA ARG A 538 8.00 20.81 -14.96
C ARG A 538 8.49 20.14 -13.67
N LEU A 539 7.92 20.51 -12.52
CA LEU A 539 8.25 19.95 -11.21
C LEU A 539 7.87 18.46 -11.08
N ALA A 540 6.85 17.99 -11.81
CA ALA A 540 6.47 16.58 -11.86
C ALA A 540 7.50 15.72 -12.61
N VAL A 541 8.07 16.21 -13.71
CA VAL A 541 9.19 15.51 -14.39
C VAL A 541 10.48 15.60 -13.56
N ASP A 542 10.78 16.74 -12.95
CA ASP A 542 11.92 16.87 -12.00
C ASP A 542 11.79 15.86 -10.84
N SER A 543 10.58 15.65 -10.33
CA SER A 543 10.29 14.66 -9.28
C SER A 543 10.50 13.24 -9.81
N ALA A 544 10.00 12.90 -11.00
CA ALA A 544 10.23 11.59 -11.63
C ALA A 544 11.72 11.27 -11.80
N VAL A 545 12.51 12.24 -12.25
CA VAL A 545 13.98 12.15 -12.36
C VAL A 545 14.64 11.96 -11.00
N THR A 546 14.17 12.67 -9.97
CA THR A 546 14.66 12.58 -8.59
C THR A 546 14.42 11.20 -7.98
N HIS A 547 13.21 10.64 -8.13
CA HIS A 547 12.86 9.30 -7.64
C HIS A 547 13.57 8.21 -8.43
N THR A 548 13.70 8.37 -9.75
CA THR A 548 14.44 7.46 -10.63
C THR A 548 15.93 7.40 -10.28
N ALA A 549 16.57 8.55 -10.05
CA ALA A 549 17.97 8.60 -9.62
C ALA A 549 18.19 7.95 -8.24
N ARG A 550 17.18 8.04 -7.35
CA ARG A 550 17.20 7.37 -6.05
C ARG A 550 17.04 5.84 -6.18
N LEU A 551 16.13 5.36 -7.02
CA LEU A 551 16.00 3.93 -7.38
C LEU A 551 17.30 3.38 -7.97
N LEU A 552 17.83 4.07 -9.00
CA LEU A 552 19.12 3.74 -9.64
C LEU A 552 20.30 3.69 -8.66
N ALA A 553 20.23 4.43 -7.56
CA ALA A 553 21.26 4.43 -6.52
C ALA A 553 21.04 3.37 -5.42
N ALA A 554 19.82 2.86 -5.27
CA ALA A 554 19.45 1.85 -4.28
C ALA A 554 19.60 0.40 -4.79
N TYR A 555 19.53 0.16 -6.09
CA TYR A 555 19.74 -1.19 -6.64
C TYR A 555 21.22 -1.50 -6.91
N PRO A 556 21.63 -2.78 -6.86
CA PRO A 556 22.97 -3.21 -7.26
C PRO A 556 23.29 -2.89 -8.73
N ALA A 557 24.59 -2.81 -9.02
CA ALA A 557 25.12 -2.23 -10.26
C ALA A 557 24.89 -3.09 -11.51
N GLY A 558 23.68 -2.99 -12.07
CA GLY A 558 23.24 -3.76 -13.25
C GLY A 558 21.94 -4.54 -13.02
N GLU A 559 21.37 -4.51 -11.81
CA GLU A 559 20.16 -5.25 -11.45
C GLU A 559 18.87 -4.40 -11.56
N PHE A 560 18.98 -3.16 -12.04
CA PHE A 560 17.86 -2.26 -12.33
C PHE A 560 18.10 -1.50 -13.64
N THR A 561 17.12 -1.49 -14.54
CA THR A 561 17.14 -0.92 -15.90
C THR A 561 15.99 0.08 -16.06
N VAL A 562 16.21 1.19 -16.76
CA VAL A 562 15.22 2.30 -16.88
C VAL A 562 14.92 2.63 -18.33
N HIS A 563 13.63 2.64 -18.66
CA HIS A 563 13.06 3.08 -19.94
C HIS A 563 12.29 4.38 -19.73
N VAL A 564 12.27 5.26 -20.74
CA VAL A 564 11.52 6.52 -20.70
C VAL A 564 10.70 6.64 -21.97
N ILE A 565 9.41 6.90 -21.83
CA ILE A 565 8.54 7.43 -22.87
C ILE A 565 8.36 8.92 -22.57
N ASP A 566 8.72 9.77 -23.52
CA ASP A 566 8.59 11.23 -23.46
C ASP A 566 7.89 11.68 -24.74
N ALA A 567 6.59 11.41 -24.81
CA ALA A 567 5.91 11.17 -26.09
C ALA A 567 5.79 12.41 -26.98
N ALA A 568 5.63 13.61 -26.40
CA ALA A 568 5.71 14.89 -27.10
C ALA A 568 7.10 15.57 -26.95
N GLY A 569 7.99 15.00 -26.14
CA GLY A 569 9.33 15.51 -25.85
C GLY A 569 9.36 16.65 -24.84
N SER A 570 8.32 16.84 -24.02
CA SER A 570 8.27 17.97 -23.07
C SER A 570 9.27 17.79 -21.91
N GLY A 571 9.53 16.54 -21.51
CA GLY A 571 10.42 16.18 -20.41
C GLY A 571 11.91 16.26 -20.77
N ALA A 572 12.27 16.40 -22.05
CA ALA A 572 13.64 16.29 -22.55
C ALA A 572 14.67 17.17 -21.81
N GLY A 573 14.28 18.34 -21.31
CA GLY A 573 15.14 19.21 -20.49
C GLY A 573 15.38 18.67 -19.08
N ALA A 574 14.35 18.12 -18.43
CA ALA A 574 14.42 17.55 -17.09
C ALA A 574 15.06 16.15 -17.09
N PHE A 575 14.79 15.32 -18.10
CA PHE A 575 15.41 14.00 -18.27
C PHE A 575 16.91 14.06 -18.64
N ALA A 576 17.45 15.23 -18.98
CA ALA A 576 18.83 15.41 -19.43
C ALA A 576 19.89 14.73 -18.53
N PRO A 577 19.84 14.78 -17.17
CA PRO A 577 20.83 14.10 -16.32
C PRO A 577 20.84 12.57 -16.48
N LEU A 578 19.69 11.94 -16.73
CA LEU A 578 19.58 10.50 -16.96
C LEU A 578 20.13 10.12 -18.34
N VAL A 579 19.86 10.95 -19.34
CA VAL A 579 20.35 10.77 -20.72
C VAL A 579 21.87 10.96 -20.78
N THR A 580 22.42 12.03 -20.19
CA THR A 580 23.86 12.35 -20.30
C THR A 580 24.77 11.43 -19.50
N SER A 581 24.32 10.91 -18.36
CA SER A 581 25.08 9.93 -17.57
C SER A 581 25.09 8.52 -18.20
N GLY A 582 24.11 8.23 -19.08
CA GLY A 582 23.96 6.95 -19.75
C GLY A 582 23.37 5.86 -18.84
N VAL A 583 22.41 6.22 -17.97
CA VAL A 583 21.72 5.27 -17.07
C VAL A 583 20.43 4.68 -17.64
N LEU A 584 19.94 5.19 -18.77
CA LEU A 584 18.78 4.66 -19.47
C LEU A 584 19.15 3.47 -20.37
N ALA A 585 18.21 2.56 -20.63
CA ALA A 585 18.35 1.46 -21.59
C ALA A 585 18.53 1.94 -23.04
N GLY A 586 17.99 3.12 -23.35
CA GLY A 586 18.06 3.78 -24.65
C GLY A 586 17.70 5.26 -24.53
N PRO A 587 17.63 6.00 -25.65
CA PRO A 587 17.09 7.36 -25.65
C PRO A 587 15.60 7.35 -25.26
N PRO A 588 15.06 8.44 -24.68
CA PRO A 588 13.63 8.58 -24.44
C PRO A 588 12.83 8.37 -25.73
N ALA A 589 11.79 7.54 -25.66
CA ALA A 589 10.95 7.20 -26.79
C ALA A 589 9.89 8.29 -27.02
N ALA A 590 9.94 8.91 -28.19
CA ALA A 590 9.03 9.97 -28.61
C ALA A 590 8.13 9.51 -29.77
N GLY A 591 6.90 10.05 -29.83
CA GLY A 591 5.89 9.69 -30.82
C GLY A 591 5.35 8.26 -30.71
N ALA A 592 4.22 8.00 -31.39
CA ALA A 592 3.46 6.75 -31.25
C ALA A 592 4.25 5.48 -31.62
N GLU A 593 5.22 5.56 -32.54
CA GLU A 593 6.09 4.42 -32.89
C GLU A 593 7.02 4.06 -31.72
N GLY A 594 7.66 5.05 -31.08
CA GLY A 594 8.49 4.85 -29.91
C GLY A 594 7.70 4.33 -28.70
N VAL A 595 6.54 4.92 -28.44
CA VAL A 595 5.56 4.45 -27.42
C VAL A 595 5.25 2.97 -27.65
N SER A 596 4.84 2.62 -28.87
CA SER A 596 4.45 1.24 -29.23
C SER A 596 5.61 0.25 -29.09
N ALA A 597 6.82 0.62 -29.48
CA ALA A 597 8.00 -0.24 -29.42
C ALA A 597 8.41 -0.57 -27.98
N VAL A 598 8.48 0.43 -27.09
CA VAL A 598 8.84 0.23 -25.67
C VAL A 598 7.78 -0.61 -24.96
N LEU A 599 6.49 -0.30 -25.16
CA LEU A 599 5.40 -1.07 -24.55
C LEU A 599 5.37 -2.52 -25.06
N ALA A 600 5.56 -2.76 -26.36
CA ALA A 600 5.60 -4.12 -26.90
C ALA A 600 6.76 -4.95 -26.33
N GLY A 601 7.96 -4.37 -26.20
CA GLY A 601 9.10 -5.05 -25.61
C GLY A 601 8.89 -5.41 -24.13
N LEU A 602 8.31 -4.49 -23.34
CA LEU A 602 8.01 -4.75 -21.94
C LEU A 602 6.84 -5.71 -21.73
N THR A 603 5.78 -5.66 -22.56
CA THR A 603 4.71 -6.67 -22.53
C THR A 603 5.27 -8.07 -22.83
N GLN A 604 6.08 -8.20 -23.89
CA GLN A 604 6.72 -9.47 -24.26
C GLN A 604 7.65 -10.00 -23.15
N ARG A 605 8.35 -9.12 -22.42
CA ARG A 605 9.11 -9.50 -21.22
C ARG A 605 8.20 -10.14 -20.16
N VAL A 606 7.11 -9.46 -19.80
CA VAL A 606 6.20 -9.94 -18.74
C VAL A 606 5.63 -11.30 -19.10
N ASP A 607 5.14 -11.48 -20.33
CA ASP A 607 4.66 -12.77 -20.85
C ASP A 607 5.72 -13.88 -20.72
N LEU A 608 6.95 -13.63 -21.17
CA LEU A 608 8.04 -14.62 -21.12
C LEU A 608 8.44 -15.01 -19.69
N VAL A 609 8.57 -14.03 -18.78
CA VAL A 609 8.95 -14.30 -17.38
C VAL A 609 7.81 -14.99 -16.64
N GLN A 610 6.55 -14.58 -16.84
CA GLN A 610 5.39 -15.30 -16.28
C GLN A 610 5.31 -16.74 -16.79
N MET A 611 5.55 -16.98 -18.09
CA MET A 611 5.56 -18.33 -18.65
C MET A 611 6.67 -19.20 -18.03
N ALA A 612 7.87 -18.66 -17.83
CA ALA A 612 8.98 -19.39 -17.20
C ALA A 612 8.69 -19.72 -15.72
N ILE A 613 8.13 -18.77 -14.96
CA ILE A 613 7.72 -18.99 -13.56
C ILE A 613 6.62 -20.05 -13.50
N ARG A 614 5.55 -19.92 -14.28
CA ARG A 614 4.41 -20.85 -14.32
C ARG A 614 4.79 -22.25 -14.79
N GLY A 615 5.81 -22.36 -15.65
CA GLY A 615 6.39 -23.63 -16.10
C GLY A 615 7.48 -24.20 -15.18
N ALA A 616 7.84 -23.53 -14.08
CA ALA A 616 8.99 -23.85 -13.22
C ALA A 616 10.32 -24.02 -14.00
N ALA A 617 10.48 -23.24 -15.08
CA ALA A 617 11.51 -23.40 -16.11
C ALA A 617 12.32 -22.11 -16.31
N ALA A 618 12.89 -21.57 -15.23
CA ALA A 618 13.73 -20.36 -15.28
C ALA A 618 14.93 -20.51 -16.24
N ASP A 619 15.54 -21.72 -16.28
CA ASP A 619 16.63 -22.06 -17.20
C ASP A 619 16.23 -22.08 -18.69
N ALA A 620 14.94 -21.94 -19.01
CA ALA A 620 14.42 -21.87 -20.37
C ALA A 620 14.14 -20.43 -20.85
N LEU A 621 14.46 -19.41 -20.05
CA LEU A 621 14.43 -18.01 -20.50
C LEU A 621 15.49 -17.77 -21.60
N PRO A 622 15.26 -16.83 -22.53
CA PRO A 622 16.26 -16.47 -23.53
C PRO A 622 17.55 -15.97 -22.85
N PRO A 623 18.75 -16.43 -23.25
CA PRO A 623 20.01 -16.06 -22.60
C PRO A 623 20.44 -14.60 -22.83
N ASP A 624 19.71 -13.90 -23.70
CA ASP A 624 19.80 -12.47 -24.02
C ASP A 624 18.73 -11.62 -23.33
N LEU A 625 17.83 -12.22 -22.53
CA LEU A 625 16.85 -11.49 -21.74
C LEU A 625 17.53 -10.83 -20.53
N ASP A 626 17.47 -9.50 -20.44
CA ASP A 626 17.93 -8.74 -19.27
C ASP A 626 17.24 -9.25 -17.99
N THR A 627 17.98 -9.78 -17.01
CA THR A 627 17.38 -10.25 -15.75
C THR A 627 17.14 -9.13 -14.73
N ALA A 628 17.51 -7.88 -15.03
CA ALA A 628 17.29 -6.74 -14.14
C ALA A 628 15.79 -6.42 -13.92
N GLU A 629 15.51 -5.85 -12.76
CA GLU A 629 14.28 -5.09 -12.50
C GLU A 629 14.14 -3.95 -13.52
N GLN A 630 12.92 -3.68 -14.00
CA GLN A 630 12.68 -2.67 -15.02
C GLN A 630 11.80 -1.54 -14.48
N LEU A 631 12.15 -0.30 -14.77
CA LEU A 631 11.28 0.87 -14.57
C LEU A 631 10.89 1.46 -15.93
N LEU A 632 9.60 1.60 -16.18
CA LEU A 632 9.06 2.39 -17.27
C LEU A 632 8.59 3.76 -16.74
N ILE A 633 9.25 4.83 -17.15
CA ILE A 633 8.74 6.20 -16.95
C ILE A 633 7.87 6.59 -18.14
N VAL A 634 6.69 7.14 -17.86
CA VAL A 634 5.76 7.67 -18.87
C VAL A 634 5.51 9.15 -18.60
N ASN A 635 5.97 10.01 -19.51
CA ASN A 635 5.65 11.43 -19.58
C ASN A 635 4.78 11.73 -20.82
N ASP A 636 4.14 12.90 -20.83
CA ASP A 636 3.26 13.41 -21.90
C ASP A 636 2.02 12.55 -22.18
N PHE A 637 1.63 11.62 -21.32
CA PHE A 637 0.35 10.91 -21.45
C PHE A 637 -0.82 11.92 -21.42
N PRO A 638 -1.79 11.88 -22.36
CA PRO A 638 -2.05 10.82 -23.35
C PRO A 638 -1.43 11.00 -24.75
N HIS A 639 -0.60 12.01 -24.99
CA HIS A 639 -0.04 12.27 -26.32
C HIS A 639 0.69 11.06 -26.90
N GLY A 640 0.33 10.64 -28.11
CA GLY A 640 0.96 9.49 -28.78
C GLY A 640 0.51 8.10 -28.29
N PHE A 641 -0.46 8.00 -27.38
CA PHE A 641 -1.04 6.72 -26.92
C PHE A 641 -2.35 6.40 -27.65
N ASP A 642 -2.41 5.24 -28.29
CA ASP A 642 -3.66 4.65 -28.80
C ASP A 642 -4.29 3.68 -27.79
N ASP A 643 -5.49 3.17 -28.09
CA ASP A 643 -6.22 2.23 -27.22
C ASP A 643 -5.41 0.97 -26.87
N ARG A 644 -4.53 0.55 -27.79
CA ARG A 644 -3.62 -0.57 -27.59
C ARG A 644 -2.52 -0.22 -26.59
N ALA A 645 -1.87 0.93 -26.75
CA ALA A 645 -0.85 1.43 -25.84
C ALA A 645 -1.42 1.61 -24.42
N VAL A 646 -2.63 2.15 -24.29
CA VAL A 646 -3.36 2.23 -23.00
C VAL A 646 -3.64 0.84 -22.42
N THR A 647 -4.09 -0.11 -23.24
CA THR A 647 -4.31 -1.50 -22.80
C THR A 647 -3.02 -2.16 -22.32
N GLN A 648 -1.89 -1.91 -23.00
CA GLN A 648 -0.58 -2.42 -22.61
C GLN A 648 -0.05 -1.73 -21.34
N LEU A 649 -0.26 -0.42 -21.15
CA LEU A 649 0.06 0.28 -19.90
C LEU A 649 -0.69 -0.33 -18.70
N ARG A 650 -1.99 -0.59 -18.85
CA ARG A 650 -2.78 -1.22 -17.78
C ARG A 650 -2.27 -2.62 -17.46
N TYR A 651 -2.03 -3.46 -18.47
CA TYR A 651 -1.43 -4.79 -18.28
C TYR A 651 -0.06 -4.71 -17.58
N LEU A 652 0.81 -3.75 -17.93
CA LEU A 652 2.10 -3.56 -17.27
C LEU A 652 1.97 -3.08 -15.82
N ALA A 653 0.90 -2.35 -15.47
CA ALA A 653 0.63 -1.96 -14.08
C ALA A 653 0.05 -3.10 -13.24
N ASP A 654 -0.83 -3.91 -13.82
CA ASP A 654 -1.52 -5.02 -13.15
C ASP A 654 -0.61 -6.25 -12.98
N GLU A 655 0.13 -6.63 -14.02
CA GLU A 655 0.88 -7.91 -14.12
C GLU A 655 2.41 -7.74 -14.05
N GLY A 656 2.92 -6.52 -14.31
CA GLY A 656 4.35 -6.21 -14.37
C GLY A 656 5.09 -6.31 -13.03
N PRO A 657 4.59 -5.77 -11.90
CA PRO A 657 5.31 -5.78 -10.62
C PRO A 657 5.63 -7.20 -10.12
N ALA A 658 4.79 -8.19 -10.44
CA ALA A 658 4.99 -9.59 -10.06
C ALA A 658 6.16 -10.29 -10.79
N VAL A 659 6.75 -9.64 -11.81
CA VAL A 659 7.89 -10.14 -12.60
C VAL A 659 8.96 -9.07 -12.83
N GLY A 660 9.00 -8.06 -11.95
CA GLY A 660 10.02 -7.02 -11.97
C GLY A 660 9.91 -6.02 -13.11
N VAL A 661 8.69 -5.54 -13.39
CA VAL A 661 8.42 -4.40 -14.28
C VAL A 661 7.53 -3.40 -13.56
N HIS A 662 8.14 -2.29 -13.12
CA HIS A 662 7.48 -1.20 -12.41
C HIS A 662 7.13 -0.05 -13.35
N LEU A 663 6.02 0.63 -13.07
CA LEU A 663 5.54 1.80 -13.82
C LEU A 663 5.69 3.09 -13.00
N MET A 664 6.11 4.18 -13.64
CA MET A 664 6.10 5.54 -13.08
C MET A 664 5.44 6.48 -14.10
N MET A 665 4.24 6.97 -13.78
CA MET A 665 3.51 7.92 -14.63
C MET A 665 3.72 9.36 -14.16
N VAL A 666 3.91 10.27 -15.10
CA VAL A 666 3.86 11.73 -14.92
C VAL A 666 2.71 12.24 -15.77
N ALA A 667 1.56 12.51 -15.15
CA ALA A 667 0.34 12.81 -15.89
C ALA A 667 -0.68 13.61 -15.04
N ASP A 668 -1.51 14.37 -15.74
CA ASP A 668 -2.64 15.12 -15.20
C ASP A 668 -3.92 14.27 -15.35
N ARG A 669 -4.72 14.15 -14.29
CA ARG A 669 -5.98 13.37 -14.35
C ARG A 669 -7.07 14.09 -15.14
N GLU A 670 -7.00 15.42 -15.31
CA GLU A 670 -7.91 16.15 -16.18
C GLU A 670 -7.62 15.84 -17.66
N ASP A 671 -6.35 15.88 -18.09
CA ASP A 671 -5.92 15.49 -19.45
C ASP A 671 -6.28 14.04 -19.78
N ALA A 672 -6.12 13.13 -18.80
CA ALA A 672 -6.42 11.71 -18.96
C ALA A 672 -7.92 11.39 -19.10
N SER A 673 -8.81 12.36 -18.83
CA SER A 673 -10.26 12.11 -18.71
C SER A 673 -10.96 11.66 -19.99
N GLU A 674 -10.38 11.88 -21.18
CA GLU A 674 -10.92 11.43 -22.47
C GLU A 674 -11.04 9.90 -22.57
N TYR A 675 -10.14 9.16 -21.91
CA TYR A 675 -10.16 7.69 -21.84
C TYR A 675 -11.09 7.17 -20.72
N GLY A 676 -11.67 8.07 -19.92
CA GLY A 676 -12.76 7.79 -19.00
C GLY A 676 -12.48 6.67 -17.98
N PRO A 677 -13.44 5.76 -17.72
CA PRO A 677 -13.31 4.71 -16.71
C PRO A 677 -12.17 3.70 -16.93
N LEU A 678 -11.49 3.71 -18.08
CA LEU A 678 -10.39 2.77 -18.36
C LEU A 678 -9.11 3.09 -17.57
N LEU A 679 -8.91 4.35 -17.17
CA LEU A 679 -7.74 4.79 -16.41
C LEU A 679 -7.98 4.90 -14.90
N ASP A 680 -9.24 4.88 -14.45
CA ASP A 680 -9.60 4.87 -13.03
C ASP A 680 -8.99 3.66 -12.27
N PRO A 681 -8.95 2.43 -12.82
CA PRO A 681 -8.22 1.31 -12.23
C PRO A 681 -6.71 1.56 -12.16
N LEU A 682 -6.10 2.07 -13.25
CA LEU A 682 -4.67 2.35 -13.34
C LEU A 682 -4.24 3.37 -12.28
N TRP A 683 -4.98 4.47 -12.14
CA TRP A 683 -4.79 5.47 -11.09
C TRP A 683 -4.89 4.86 -9.67
N ARG A 684 -5.80 3.90 -9.47
CA ARG A 684 -6.03 3.25 -8.16
C ARG A 684 -4.97 2.19 -7.80
N ALA A 685 -4.30 1.60 -8.79
CA ALA A 685 -3.22 0.64 -8.60
C ALA A 685 -1.90 1.35 -8.19
N LEU A 686 -1.66 2.55 -8.71
CA LEU A 686 -0.44 3.31 -8.50
C LEU A 686 -0.47 4.12 -7.19
N LEU A 687 0.71 4.35 -6.60
CA LEU A 687 0.89 5.24 -5.46
C LEU A 687 0.98 6.69 -5.95
N ARG A 688 -0.04 7.51 -5.65
CA ARG A 688 -0.04 8.96 -5.95
C ARG A 688 1.02 9.69 -5.10
N LEU A 689 1.72 10.62 -5.74
CA LEU A 689 2.66 11.57 -5.18
C LEU A 689 2.43 12.95 -5.85
N THR A 690 2.82 14.04 -5.20
CA THR A 690 2.67 15.41 -5.75
C THR A 690 4.03 16.12 -5.92
N PRO A 691 4.20 16.97 -6.95
CA PRO A 691 5.43 17.70 -7.22
C PRO A 691 5.66 18.91 -6.30
N VAL A 692 4.68 19.19 -5.44
CA VAL A 692 4.67 20.24 -4.41
C VAL A 692 4.03 19.64 -3.14
N PRO A 693 4.22 20.25 -1.95
CA PRO A 693 3.52 19.84 -0.74
C PRO A 693 1.99 19.87 -0.93
N ASP A 694 1.30 18.77 -0.61
CA ASP A 694 -0.16 18.65 -0.75
C ASP A 694 -0.75 17.61 0.22
N ASP A 695 -1.90 17.92 0.81
CA ASP A 695 -2.60 17.12 1.83
C ASP A 695 -3.44 16.01 1.19
N HIS A 696 -2.84 14.85 0.91
CA HIS A 696 -3.50 13.82 0.09
C HIS A 696 -3.21 12.36 0.47
N LEU A 697 -2.29 12.09 1.39
CA LEU A 697 -2.03 10.74 1.90
C LEU A 697 -2.78 10.52 3.20
N ALA A 698 -3.22 9.27 3.45
CA ALA A 698 -3.89 8.89 4.69
C ALA A 698 -3.15 7.72 5.35
N ASP A 699 -3.00 7.77 6.67
CA ASP A 699 -2.40 6.66 7.43
C ASP A 699 -3.36 5.47 7.59
N PRO A 700 -2.85 4.24 7.81
CA PRO A 700 -3.70 3.05 7.89
C PRO A 700 -4.42 2.88 9.24
N TRP A 701 -4.01 3.58 10.31
CA TRP A 701 -4.50 3.31 11.68
C TRP A 701 -5.70 4.16 12.09
N VAL A 702 -5.69 5.44 11.73
CA VAL A 702 -6.66 6.46 12.13
C VAL A 702 -7.23 7.18 10.90
N GLY A 703 -6.45 7.26 9.81
CA GLY A 703 -6.86 7.92 8.58
C GLY A 703 -6.81 9.45 8.69
N HIS A 704 -5.84 10.01 9.42
CA HIS A 704 -5.56 11.44 9.30
C HIS A 704 -5.08 11.73 7.88
N THR A 705 -5.39 12.90 7.34
CA THR A 705 -4.71 13.40 6.14
C THR A 705 -3.33 13.93 6.52
N TRP A 706 -2.31 13.50 5.80
CA TRP A 706 -0.91 13.92 5.93
C TRP A 706 -0.50 14.79 4.75
N THR A 707 0.28 15.83 5.05
CA THR A 707 1.00 16.58 4.04
C THR A 707 2.18 15.72 3.57
N TYR A 708 2.22 15.39 2.28
CA TYR A 708 3.40 14.82 1.64
C TYR A 708 4.28 15.96 1.12
N GLU A 709 5.56 15.96 1.49
CA GLU A 709 6.57 16.82 0.86
C GLU A 709 7.46 16.02 -0.11
N PRO A 710 7.62 16.46 -1.38
CA PRO A 710 8.57 15.85 -2.31
C PRO A 710 10.01 16.08 -1.84
N PRO A 711 10.94 15.14 -2.11
CA PRO A 711 12.26 15.07 -1.49
C PRO A 711 13.19 16.16 -2.08
N PRO A 712 13.52 17.22 -1.32
CA PRO A 712 14.18 18.39 -1.89
C PRO A 712 15.64 18.12 -2.25
N ILE A 713 16.00 18.33 -3.52
CA ILE A 713 17.40 18.47 -3.92
C ILE A 713 17.87 19.86 -3.47
N PRO A 714 18.96 19.99 -2.66
CA PRO A 714 19.41 21.29 -2.20
C PRO A 714 19.79 22.23 -3.36
N ALA A 715 19.31 23.47 -3.33
CA ALA A 715 19.50 24.42 -4.43
C ALA A 715 21.00 24.62 -4.79
N GLY A 716 21.33 24.48 -6.08
CA GLY A 716 22.71 24.55 -6.58
C GLY A 716 23.57 23.30 -6.32
N SER A 717 23.01 22.25 -5.70
CA SER A 717 23.71 20.98 -5.50
C SER A 717 23.83 20.18 -6.80
N ARG A 718 25.02 19.61 -7.01
CA ARG A 718 25.30 18.62 -8.09
C ARG A 718 25.28 17.19 -7.57
N ILE A 719 24.55 16.91 -6.48
CA ILE A 719 24.53 15.55 -5.91
C ILE A 719 23.87 14.56 -6.87
N LEU A 720 22.80 14.96 -7.55
CA LEU A 720 22.09 14.14 -8.54
C LEU A 720 23.04 13.71 -9.68
N GLU A 721 23.69 14.67 -10.34
CA GLU A 721 24.71 14.44 -11.39
C GLU A 721 25.78 13.45 -10.92
N ARG A 722 26.37 13.72 -9.74
CA ARG A 722 27.47 12.92 -9.16
C ARG A 722 27.07 11.47 -8.88
N ILE A 723 25.86 11.26 -8.36
CA ILE A 723 25.36 9.91 -8.04
C ILE A 723 25.04 9.15 -9.32
N LEU A 724 24.43 9.79 -10.32
CA LEU A 724 24.19 9.18 -11.63
C LEU A 724 25.50 8.79 -12.35
N ASP A 725 26.52 9.65 -12.33
CA ASP A 725 27.86 9.33 -12.84
C ASP A 725 28.51 8.13 -12.12
N GLN A 726 28.30 8.03 -10.80
CA GLN A 726 28.81 6.92 -9.98
C GLN A 726 28.05 5.61 -10.26
N VAL A 727 26.72 5.64 -10.41
CA VAL A 727 25.90 4.47 -10.83
C VAL A 727 26.29 4.01 -12.23
N ALA A 728 26.38 4.93 -13.20
CA ALA A 728 26.78 4.61 -14.56
C ALA A 728 28.20 4.02 -14.62
N THR A 729 29.11 4.50 -13.76
CA THR A 729 30.47 3.96 -13.63
C THR A 729 30.49 2.59 -12.94
N ALA A 730 29.65 2.37 -11.94
CA ALA A 730 29.49 1.06 -11.30
C ALA A 730 29.00 0.02 -12.30
N ARG A 731 27.92 0.30 -13.06
CA ARG A 731 27.42 -0.58 -14.14
C ARG A 731 28.50 -0.92 -15.18
N ARG A 732 29.24 0.09 -15.67
CA ARG A 732 30.35 -0.11 -16.63
C ARG A 732 31.49 -0.98 -16.10
N ASN A 733 31.63 -1.08 -14.78
CA ASN A 733 32.66 -1.90 -14.12
C ASN A 733 32.15 -3.28 -13.70
N GLY A 734 30.86 -3.42 -13.35
CA GLY A 734 30.22 -4.69 -12.98
C GLY A 734 29.86 -5.58 -14.18
N GLY A 735 29.72 -5.00 -15.39
CA GLY A 735 29.58 -5.75 -16.65
C GLY A 735 30.89 -6.35 -17.19
N ARG A 736 31.78 -6.84 -16.32
CA ARG A 736 33.09 -7.44 -16.64
C ARG A 736 33.49 -8.57 -15.70
#